data_AF-A0A7G2BZU9-F1
#
_entry.id   AF-A0A7G2BZU9-F1
#
_cell.length_a   1.000
_cell.length_b   1.000
_cell.length_c   1.000
_cell.angle_alpha   90.00
_cell.angle_beta   90.00
_cell.angle_gamma   90.00
#
_symmetry.space_group_name_H-M   'P 1'
#
loop_
_entity.id
_entity.type
_entity.pdbx_description
1 polymer ?
#
loop_
_entity_poly.entity_id
_entity_poly.type
_entity_poly.pdbx_seq_one_letter_code
_entity_poly.pdbx_strand_id
1 'polypeptide(L)'
;MKEKEAQEQQIQSVQNNIAAMQRRIQRMKEDKSSHDAELKAIYEATAAKKAEVEVIQAKKAEKEDDLRKLREKVASRSGNVAAKQKKIDELREDDANHGDDLRRLEEEIRQLREEYQTLTRQIQHVNTSLQDCNEENDTMQRKVKETMKELQTLQSNVSGTHKQYVKEMKVLESLQRRNVVEEQKQAEVNQKREDLKAAIKAKEKELLDVQLLAEGDSKRLESIKRERDLLFQDFISAEQATQRNISWLAEKDAQKRHLQHELTAFEEHAQKKREDIYRVTKDCMKYEDDLKRHALAGANMLAEVQAREQQISTSQQEVEDVEARLKQQQTMLDAVVTERNTYSKHLGQLRHELAEMNKKFQLILNQIQQLKEELVRRDRAIIAEDAVIEGLLRQKKGIESQISTLKRKTEKKKRSAEQFHTELGKLSEVLVVANDEVAKQRRRYRDMIQERDLLANRTTQREKELTSLYEKIHAQQQLLQRGEAAYRERVQHIDQLEYQCAQLENDVAQLKEFASRLPDLRLMVNTATRELQKEKVQVRALLNEEELKVNLHPGRELMWSDPETYALTEKVQGLQRQLNQRRQQLEEREREIQIKEQAYLKAKATVAKQPGPEVAEQLSAYQQNLVKKKGQVAQIQESLQYYREQSDLYQARHEELRERLTEMAKEYAVNRQREERGRAAGRPVDDGDAGEVEEEEDYEYTGFVAPPMDPS
;
A
#
# COMPACT_ATOMS: atom_id res chain seq x y z
N MET A 1 -28.24 -15.17 131.38
CA MET A 1 -26.82 -15.46 131.07
C MET A 1 -26.70 -16.21 129.75
N LYS A 2 -26.83 -17.55 129.71
CA LYS A 2 -26.54 -18.38 128.51
C LYS A 2 -27.16 -17.90 127.18
N GLU A 3 -28.41 -17.42 127.19
CA GLU A 3 -29.06 -16.91 125.96
C GLU A 3 -28.40 -15.63 125.40
N LYS A 4 -27.82 -14.79 126.26
CA LYS A 4 -27.19 -13.52 125.87
C LYS A 4 -25.84 -13.77 125.19
N GLU A 5 -25.07 -14.72 125.71
CA GLU A 5 -23.80 -15.18 125.12
C GLU A 5 -24.05 -15.84 123.75
N ALA A 6 -25.12 -16.63 123.62
CA ALA A 6 -25.53 -17.22 122.34
C ALA A 6 -25.94 -16.14 121.32
N GLN A 7 -26.71 -15.13 121.73
CA GLN A 7 -27.08 -14.00 120.87
C GLN A 7 -25.87 -13.16 120.44
N GLU A 8 -24.91 -12.90 121.35
CA GLU A 8 -23.68 -12.17 121.04
C GLU A 8 -22.80 -12.94 120.04
N GLN A 9 -22.62 -14.26 120.20
CA GLN A 9 -21.95 -15.10 119.20
C GLN A 9 -22.68 -15.12 117.85
N GLN A 10 -24.02 -15.17 117.86
CA GLN A 10 -24.82 -15.14 116.64
C GLN A 10 -24.68 -13.80 115.90
N ILE A 11 -24.74 -12.67 116.62
CA ILE A 11 -24.48 -11.33 116.09
C ILE A 11 -23.06 -11.23 115.51
N GLN A 12 -22.05 -11.76 116.19
CA GLN A 12 -20.66 -11.71 115.73
C GLN A 12 -20.44 -12.58 114.48
N SER A 13 -21.14 -13.71 114.35
CA SER A 13 -21.17 -14.49 113.11
C SER A 13 -21.83 -13.72 111.94
N VAL A 14 -22.91 -13.00 112.21
CA VAL A 14 -23.62 -12.18 111.22
C VAL A 14 -22.76 -10.97 110.79
N GLN A 15 -22.06 -10.32 111.72
CA GLN A 15 -21.10 -9.25 111.41
C GLN A 15 -19.95 -9.75 110.54
N ASN A 16 -19.38 -10.93 110.85
CA ASN A 16 -18.34 -11.55 110.02
C ASN A 16 -18.86 -11.91 108.61
N ASN A 17 -20.08 -12.43 108.51
CA ASN A 17 -20.73 -12.72 107.22
C ASN A 17 -21.02 -11.44 106.42
N ILE A 18 -21.45 -10.35 107.08
CA ILE A 18 -21.62 -9.03 106.44
C ILE A 18 -20.28 -8.50 105.95
N ALA A 19 -19.21 -8.57 106.75
CA ALA A 19 -17.87 -8.13 106.35
C ALA A 19 -17.25 -8.99 105.23
N ALA A 20 -17.63 -10.26 105.13
CA ALA A 20 -17.27 -11.14 104.02
C ALA A 20 -18.06 -10.80 102.74
N MET A 21 -19.37 -10.56 102.86
CA MET A 21 -20.22 -10.11 101.75
C MET A 21 -19.79 -8.73 101.23
N GLN A 22 -19.46 -7.78 102.10
CA GLN A 22 -18.92 -6.47 101.72
C GLN A 22 -17.61 -6.59 100.96
N ARG A 23 -16.67 -7.43 101.42
CA ARG A 23 -15.42 -7.72 100.69
C ARG A 23 -15.67 -8.40 99.34
N ARG A 24 -16.68 -9.28 99.24
CA ARG A 24 -17.09 -9.90 97.97
C ARG A 24 -17.72 -8.89 97.01
N ILE A 25 -18.59 -8.00 97.50
CA ILE A 25 -19.21 -6.92 96.71
C ILE A 25 -18.14 -5.94 96.23
N GLN A 26 -17.14 -5.62 97.06
CA GLN A 26 -16.05 -4.73 96.67
C GLN A 26 -15.20 -5.33 95.54
N ARG A 27 -14.80 -6.61 95.66
CA ARG A 27 -14.14 -7.33 94.56
C ARG A 27 -14.97 -7.34 93.28
N MET A 28 -16.25 -7.70 93.36
CA MET A 28 -17.15 -7.69 92.19
C MET A 28 -17.28 -6.29 91.53
N LYS A 29 -17.09 -5.19 92.27
CA LYS A 29 -17.03 -3.83 91.71
C LYS A 29 -15.69 -3.53 91.04
N GLU A 30 -14.59 -3.96 91.67
CA GLU A 30 -13.23 -3.83 91.12
C GLU A 30 -13.09 -4.66 89.84
N ASP A 31 -13.51 -5.93 89.87
CA ASP A 31 -13.63 -6.84 88.72
C ASP A 31 -14.46 -6.19 87.61
N LYS A 32 -15.67 -5.69 87.91
CA LYS A 32 -16.50 -4.99 86.94
C LYS A 32 -15.79 -3.76 86.35
N SER A 33 -15.08 -2.98 87.15
CA SER A 33 -14.35 -1.80 86.66
C SER A 33 -13.20 -2.16 85.71
N SER A 34 -12.57 -3.33 85.90
CA SER A 34 -11.60 -3.89 84.94
C SER A 34 -12.29 -4.25 83.63
N HIS A 35 -13.39 -5.03 83.70
CA HIS A 35 -14.14 -5.44 82.51
C HIS A 35 -14.72 -4.24 81.74
N ASP A 36 -15.23 -3.22 82.41
CA ASP A 36 -15.72 -1.97 81.80
C ASP A 36 -14.58 -1.15 81.14
N ALA A 37 -13.34 -1.29 81.61
CA ALA A 37 -12.15 -0.67 81.00
C ALA A 37 -11.60 -1.50 79.81
N GLU A 38 -11.57 -2.83 79.94
CA GLU A 38 -11.20 -3.77 78.88
C GLU A 38 -12.17 -3.66 77.68
N LEU A 39 -13.48 -3.57 77.95
CA LEU A 39 -14.49 -3.33 76.92
C LEU A 39 -14.25 -2.01 76.17
N LYS A 40 -13.89 -0.92 76.87
CA LYS A 40 -13.55 0.35 76.21
C LYS A 40 -12.31 0.22 75.33
N ALA A 41 -11.25 -0.42 75.81
CA ALA A 41 -10.05 -0.68 75.02
C ALA A 41 -10.36 -1.53 73.75
N ILE A 42 -11.28 -2.49 73.85
CA ILE A 42 -11.77 -3.28 72.70
C ILE A 42 -12.61 -2.43 71.74
N TYR A 43 -13.47 -1.53 72.22
CA TYR A 43 -14.21 -0.59 71.37
C TYR A 43 -13.28 0.41 70.65
N GLU A 44 -12.27 0.94 71.33
CA GLU A 44 -11.27 1.82 70.73
C GLU A 44 -10.40 1.09 69.69
N ALA A 45 -9.95 -0.13 70.01
CA ALA A 45 -9.19 -0.96 69.07
C ALA A 45 -10.01 -1.37 67.83
N THR A 46 -11.30 -1.71 68.00
CA THR A 46 -12.18 -2.06 66.87
C THR A 46 -12.57 -0.83 66.04
N ALA A 47 -12.71 0.36 66.64
CA ALA A 47 -12.88 1.61 65.91
C ALA A 47 -11.63 1.95 65.08
N ALA A 48 -10.43 1.84 65.66
CA ALA A 48 -9.17 2.03 64.95
C ALA A 48 -9.02 1.06 63.77
N LYS A 49 -9.39 -0.22 63.95
CA LYS A 49 -9.36 -1.21 62.86
C LYS A 49 -10.39 -0.99 61.77
N LYS A 50 -11.55 -0.39 62.07
CA LYS A 50 -12.50 0.07 61.02
C LYS A 50 -11.89 1.19 60.18
N ALA A 51 -11.30 2.20 60.81
CA ALA A 51 -10.64 3.30 60.09
C ALA A 51 -9.45 2.81 59.22
N GLU A 52 -8.66 1.85 59.69
CA GLU A 52 -7.63 1.19 58.86
C GLU A 52 -8.24 0.50 57.63
N VAL A 53 -9.35 -0.22 57.79
CA VAL A 53 -10.04 -0.92 56.69
C VAL A 53 -10.63 0.07 55.68
N GLU A 54 -11.23 1.18 56.12
CA GLU A 54 -11.76 2.24 55.24
C GLU A 54 -10.64 2.89 54.41
N VAL A 55 -9.48 3.18 55.01
CA VAL A 55 -8.30 3.69 54.29
C VAL A 55 -7.74 2.67 53.29
N ILE A 56 -7.81 1.37 53.60
CA ILE A 56 -7.41 0.30 52.67
C ILE A 56 -8.42 0.17 51.51
N GLN A 57 -9.72 0.27 51.78
CA GLN A 57 -10.78 0.25 50.76
C GLN A 57 -10.68 1.45 49.80
N ALA A 58 -10.44 2.66 50.31
CA ALA A 58 -10.22 3.84 49.48
C ALA A 58 -9.01 3.68 48.55
N LYS A 59 -7.88 3.18 49.06
CA LYS A 59 -6.67 2.89 48.26
C LYS A 59 -6.89 1.75 47.26
N LYS A 60 -7.74 0.76 47.57
CA LYS A 60 -8.14 -0.29 46.63
C LYS A 60 -8.93 0.31 45.47
N ALA A 61 -9.96 1.11 45.75
CA ALA A 61 -10.78 1.75 44.72
C ALA A 61 -9.97 2.67 43.79
N GLU A 62 -9.02 3.44 44.33
CA GLU A 62 -8.07 4.25 43.55
C GLU A 62 -7.25 3.38 42.57
N LYS A 63 -6.80 2.20 43.00
CA LYS A 63 -6.00 1.29 42.17
C LYS A 63 -6.85 0.49 41.17
N GLU A 64 -8.12 0.19 41.50
CA GLU A 64 -9.09 -0.40 40.57
C GLU A 64 -9.43 0.57 39.42
N ASP A 65 -9.53 1.87 39.70
CA ASP A 65 -9.72 2.92 38.68
C ASP A 65 -8.45 3.18 37.85
N ASP A 66 -7.25 3.16 38.44
CA ASP A 66 -5.98 3.14 37.70
C ASP A 66 -5.89 1.94 36.75
N LEU A 67 -6.22 0.73 37.23
CA LEU A 67 -6.23 -0.49 36.44
C LEU A 67 -7.27 -0.43 35.31
N ARG A 68 -8.46 0.14 35.54
CA ARG A 68 -9.46 0.40 34.50
C ARG A 68 -8.92 1.32 33.41
N LYS A 69 -8.34 2.47 33.81
CA LYS A 69 -7.70 3.43 32.89
C LYS A 69 -6.52 2.84 32.13
N LEU A 70 -5.83 1.84 32.69
CA LEU A 70 -4.79 1.08 32.00
C LEU A 70 -5.38 0.05 31.02
N ARG A 71 -6.41 -0.72 31.42
CA ARG A 71 -7.14 -1.65 30.54
C ARG A 71 -7.72 -0.92 29.31
N GLU A 72 -8.32 0.26 29.49
CA GLU A 72 -8.81 1.12 28.38
C GLU A 72 -7.68 1.64 27.47
N LYS A 73 -6.51 1.99 28.01
CA LYS A 73 -5.30 2.38 27.24
C LYS A 73 -4.66 1.20 26.50
N VAL A 74 -4.78 -0.03 27.03
CA VAL A 74 -4.33 -1.25 26.35
C VAL A 74 -5.31 -1.62 25.22
N ALA A 75 -6.62 -1.62 25.48
CA ALA A 75 -7.64 -1.91 24.47
C ALA A 75 -7.63 -0.91 23.30
N SER A 76 -7.51 0.39 23.58
CA SER A 76 -7.36 1.40 22.53
C SER A 76 -6.05 1.24 21.75
N ARG A 77 -4.95 0.80 22.39
CA ARG A 77 -3.69 0.48 21.69
C ARG A 77 -3.81 -0.80 20.84
N SER A 78 -4.42 -1.87 21.33
CA SER A 78 -4.60 -3.10 20.54
C SER A 78 -5.54 -2.87 19.36
N GLY A 79 -6.61 -2.10 19.52
CA GLY A 79 -7.47 -1.66 18.41
C GLY A 79 -6.71 -0.84 17.36
N ASN A 80 -5.86 0.10 17.78
CA ASN A 80 -4.99 0.86 16.87
C ASN A 80 -3.94 -0.02 16.16
N VAL A 81 -3.41 -1.06 16.83
CA VAL A 81 -2.51 -2.03 16.21
C VAL A 81 -3.26 -2.90 15.20
N ALA A 82 -4.44 -3.42 15.55
CA ALA A 82 -5.26 -4.23 14.66
C ALA A 82 -5.74 -3.45 13.42
N ALA A 83 -6.12 -2.17 13.57
CA ALA A 83 -6.48 -1.30 12.46
C ALA A 83 -5.28 -1.01 11.53
N LYS A 84 -4.08 -0.81 12.10
CA LYS A 84 -2.85 -0.67 11.30
C LYS A 84 -2.42 -1.98 10.63
N GLN A 85 -2.60 -3.12 11.28
CA GLN A 85 -2.33 -4.42 10.70
C GLN A 85 -3.25 -4.68 9.50
N LYS A 86 -4.56 -4.47 9.66
CA LYS A 86 -5.51 -4.48 8.54
C LYS A 86 -5.07 -3.58 7.39
N LYS A 87 -4.65 -2.33 7.66
CA LYS A 87 -4.21 -1.45 6.55
C LYS A 87 -2.87 -1.87 5.92
N ILE A 88 -1.99 -2.55 6.66
CA ILE A 88 -0.78 -3.17 6.08
C ILE A 88 -1.16 -4.35 5.17
N ASP A 89 -2.15 -5.16 5.57
CA ASP A 89 -2.57 -6.32 4.80
C ASP A 89 -3.39 -5.93 3.57
N GLU A 90 -4.27 -4.92 3.67
CA GLU A 90 -4.88 -4.24 2.51
C GLU A 90 -3.81 -3.71 1.53
N LEU A 91 -2.79 -3.00 2.02
CA LEU A 91 -1.73 -2.45 1.16
C LEU A 91 -0.86 -3.55 0.51
N ARG A 92 -0.76 -4.74 1.11
CA ARG A 92 -0.09 -5.90 0.50
C ARG A 92 -0.92 -6.54 -0.60
N GLU A 93 -2.25 -6.55 -0.44
CA GLU A 93 -3.18 -6.99 -1.47
C GLU A 93 -3.21 -5.98 -2.63
N ASP A 94 -3.21 -4.67 -2.33
CA ASP A 94 -3.00 -3.60 -3.30
C ASP A 94 -1.66 -3.79 -4.06
N ASP A 95 -0.52 -3.92 -3.36
CA ASP A 95 0.80 -4.12 -3.97
C ASP A 95 0.86 -5.39 -4.86
N ALA A 96 0.20 -6.48 -4.44
CA ALA A 96 0.11 -7.71 -5.23
C ALA A 96 -0.70 -7.52 -6.52
N ASN A 97 -1.85 -6.85 -6.44
CA ASN A 97 -2.70 -6.53 -7.60
C ASN A 97 -1.96 -5.63 -8.61
N HIS A 98 -1.30 -4.55 -8.13
CA HIS A 98 -0.46 -3.71 -8.99
C HIS A 98 0.72 -4.50 -9.61
N GLY A 99 1.27 -5.47 -8.88
CA GLY A 99 2.31 -6.36 -9.37
C GLY A 99 1.85 -7.38 -10.42
N ASP A 100 0.56 -7.76 -10.43
CA ASP A 100 -0.06 -8.57 -11.48
C ASP A 100 -0.42 -7.71 -12.71
N ASP A 101 -0.97 -6.50 -12.51
CA ASP A 101 -1.29 -5.57 -13.59
C ASP A 101 -0.03 -5.05 -14.32
N LEU A 102 1.07 -4.83 -13.61
CA LEU A 102 2.37 -4.55 -14.24
C LEU A 102 2.82 -5.70 -15.17
N ARG A 103 2.63 -6.96 -14.77
CA ARG A 103 2.96 -8.11 -15.61
C ARG A 103 2.07 -8.19 -16.85
N ARG A 104 0.76 -7.93 -16.71
CA ARG A 104 -0.17 -7.81 -17.86
C ARG A 104 0.29 -6.73 -18.84
N LEU A 105 0.61 -5.53 -18.34
CA LEU A 105 1.10 -4.41 -19.16
C LEU A 105 2.45 -4.71 -19.82
N GLU A 106 3.37 -5.41 -19.15
CA GLU A 106 4.63 -5.86 -19.76
C GLU A 106 4.39 -6.88 -20.89
N GLU A 107 3.42 -7.78 -20.75
CA GLU A 107 3.04 -8.74 -21.78
C GLU A 107 2.31 -8.09 -22.96
N GLU A 108 1.40 -7.14 -22.72
CA GLU A 108 0.76 -6.30 -23.76
C GLU A 108 1.81 -5.48 -24.52
N ILE A 109 2.75 -4.83 -23.82
CA ILE A 109 3.86 -4.10 -24.43
C ILE A 109 4.76 -5.05 -25.24
N ARG A 110 4.92 -6.32 -24.82
CA ARG A 110 5.65 -7.33 -25.60
C ARG A 110 4.92 -7.68 -26.90
N GLN A 111 3.61 -7.93 -26.83
CA GLN A 111 2.77 -8.23 -27.99
C GLN A 111 2.77 -7.05 -28.98
N LEU A 112 2.52 -5.82 -28.51
CA LEU A 112 2.57 -4.61 -29.35
C LEU A 112 3.94 -4.37 -29.99
N ARG A 113 5.05 -4.77 -29.33
CA ARG A 113 6.40 -4.73 -29.92
C ARG A 113 6.60 -5.81 -30.99
N GLU A 114 6.07 -7.01 -30.79
CA GLU A 114 6.09 -8.09 -31.79
C GLU A 114 5.26 -7.69 -33.02
N GLU A 115 4.06 -7.15 -32.83
CA GLU A 115 3.21 -6.58 -33.87
C GLU A 115 3.90 -5.44 -34.62
N TYR A 116 4.46 -4.44 -33.91
CA TYR A 116 5.19 -3.34 -34.53
C TYR A 116 6.37 -3.82 -35.37
N GLN A 117 7.09 -4.87 -34.94
CA GLN A 117 8.13 -5.49 -35.76
C GLN A 117 7.56 -6.20 -37.00
N THR A 118 6.43 -6.91 -36.91
CA THR A 118 5.82 -7.54 -38.09
C THR A 118 5.32 -6.50 -39.10
N LEU A 119 4.67 -5.43 -38.63
CA LEU A 119 4.23 -4.32 -39.46
C LEU A 119 5.42 -3.58 -40.10
N THR A 120 6.53 -3.39 -39.37
CA THR A 120 7.77 -2.83 -39.92
C THR A 120 8.34 -3.70 -41.04
N ARG A 121 8.35 -5.04 -40.88
CA ARG A 121 8.77 -5.98 -41.94
C ARG A 121 7.82 -5.95 -43.14
N GLN A 122 6.52 -5.81 -42.92
CA GLN A 122 5.53 -5.65 -44.00
C GLN A 122 5.74 -4.34 -44.78
N ILE A 123 5.96 -3.22 -44.09
CA ILE A 123 6.26 -1.92 -44.72
C ILE A 123 7.57 -1.99 -45.51
N GLN A 124 8.61 -2.64 -44.97
CA GLN A 124 9.86 -2.90 -45.70
C GLN A 124 9.62 -3.72 -46.97
N HIS A 125 8.83 -4.80 -46.88
CA HIS A 125 8.51 -5.64 -48.03
C HIS A 125 7.71 -4.89 -49.11
N VAL A 126 6.68 -4.13 -48.72
CA VAL A 126 5.91 -3.27 -49.64
C VAL A 126 6.82 -2.22 -50.28
N ASN A 127 7.72 -1.58 -49.52
CA ASN A 127 8.67 -0.62 -50.08
C ASN A 127 9.62 -1.26 -51.09
N THR A 128 10.12 -2.49 -50.85
CA THR A 128 10.91 -3.22 -51.85
C THR A 128 10.10 -3.52 -53.10
N SER A 129 8.88 -4.08 -52.99
CA SER A 129 8.05 -4.37 -54.16
C SER A 129 7.61 -3.13 -54.93
N LEU A 130 7.47 -1.98 -54.27
CA LEU A 130 7.17 -0.69 -54.90
C LEU A 130 8.43 -0.11 -55.58
N GLN A 131 9.63 -0.34 -55.03
CA GLN A 131 10.88 -0.07 -55.73
C GLN A 131 11.02 -0.96 -56.97
N ASP A 132 10.81 -2.28 -56.85
CA ASP A 132 10.86 -3.22 -57.98
C ASP A 132 9.90 -2.79 -59.11
N CYS A 133 8.65 -2.48 -58.77
CA CYS A 133 7.66 -1.96 -59.72
C CYS A 133 8.05 -0.60 -60.33
N ASN A 134 8.73 0.27 -59.58
CA ASN A 134 9.27 1.52 -60.13
C ASN A 134 10.41 1.26 -61.10
N GLU A 135 11.34 0.36 -60.78
CA GLU A 135 12.44 -0.04 -61.68
C GLU A 135 11.90 -0.70 -62.95
N GLU A 136 10.89 -1.57 -62.87
CA GLU A 136 10.18 -2.11 -64.02
C GLU A 136 9.53 -1.01 -64.88
N ASN A 137 8.75 -0.11 -64.27
CA ASN A 137 8.12 1.03 -64.95
C ASN A 137 9.17 1.89 -65.66
N ASP A 138 10.31 2.13 -65.02
CA ASP A 138 11.42 2.89 -65.59
C ASP A 138 12.07 2.15 -66.79
N THR A 139 12.21 0.82 -66.75
CA THR A 139 12.62 0.04 -67.95
C THR A 139 11.58 0.10 -69.07
N MET A 140 10.29 0.11 -68.74
CA MET A 140 9.22 0.22 -69.73
C MET A 140 9.17 1.62 -70.36
N GLN A 141 9.42 2.67 -69.58
CA GLN A 141 9.60 4.03 -70.11
C GLN A 141 10.83 4.16 -71.01
N ARG A 142 11.94 3.46 -70.71
CA ARG A 142 13.11 3.40 -71.60
C ARG A 142 12.76 2.72 -72.93
N LYS A 143 12.12 1.54 -72.89
CA LYS A 143 11.61 0.84 -74.09
C LYS A 143 10.64 1.70 -74.91
N VAL A 144 9.71 2.40 -74.27
CA VAL A 144 8.79 3.34 -74.97
C VAL A 144 9.57 4.48 -75.62
N LYS A 145 10.56 5.08 -74.95
CA LYS A 145 11.44 6.12 -75.53
C LYS A 145 12.32 5.59 -76.67
N GLU A 146 12.63 4.30 -76.70
CA GLU A 146 13.36 3.63 -77.80
C GLU A 146 12.43 3.39 -78.99
N THR A 147 11.28 2.72 -78.79
CA THR A 147 10.30 2.50 -79.86
C THR A 147 9.73 3.80 -80.44
N MET A 148 9.63 4.89 -79.66
CA MET A 148 9.28 6.22 -80.20
C MET A 148 10.36 6.77 -81.16
N LYS A 149 11.65 6.54 -80.89
CA LYS A 149 12.74 6.92 -81.81
C LYS A 149 12.70 6.07 -83.08
N GLU A 150 12.46 4.76 -82.96
CA GLU A 150 12.30 3.86 -84.10
C GLU A 150 11.09 4.25 -84.96
N LEU A 151 9.96 4.56 -84.33
CA LEU A 151 8.76 5.02 -85.04
C LEU A 151 9.01 6.38 -85.72
N GLN A 152 9.80 7.27 -85.12
CA GLN A 152 10.23 8.53 -85.72
C GLN A 152 11.19 8.33 -86.92
N THR A 153 12.11 7.36 -86.87
CA THR A 153 12.96 7.04 -88.04
C THR A 153 12.17 6.35 -89.14
N LEU A 154 11.23 5.46 -88.82
CA LEU A 154 10.28 4.91 -89.80
C LEU A 154 9.40 6.01 -90.43
N GLN A 155 8.87 6.96 -89.66
CA GLN A 155 8.14 8.11 -90.20
C GLN A 155 9.00 8.97 -91.12
N SER A 156 10.27 9.20 -90.78
CA SER A 156 11.22 9.89 -91.65
C SER A 156 11.40 9.15 -92.98
N ASN A 157 11.61 7.83 -92.92
CA ASN A 157 11.77 6.94 -94.08
C ASN A 157 10.50 6.91 -94.95
N VAL A 158 9.31 6.82 -94.35
CA VAL A 158 8.02 6.92 -95.05
C VAL A 158 7.83 8.29 -95.70
N SER A 159 8.28 9.38 -95.07
CA SER A 159 8.31 10.69 -95.74
C SER A 159 9.28 10.73 -96.93
N GLY A 160 10.38 9.97 -96.86
CA GLY A 160 11.37 9.82 -97.91
C GLY A 160 10.83 9.06 -99.12
N THR A 161 10.23 7.89 -98.89
CA THR A 161 9.60 7.08 -99.95
C THR A 161 8.38 7.77 -100.54
N HIS A 162 7.57 8.48 -99.73
CA HIS A 162 6.49 9.31 -100.26
C HIS A 162 7.01 10.45 -101.15
N LYS A 163 8.14 11.10 -100.80
CA LYS A 163 8.82 12.09 -101.66
C LYS A 163 9.42 11.48 -102.94
N GLN A 164 9.71 10.18 -102.97
CA GLN A 164 10.11 9.46 -104.19
C GLN A 164 8.87 9.15 -105.05
N TYR A 165 7.82 8.57 -104.46
CA TYR A 165 6.53 8.32 -105.11
C TYR A 165 5.93 9.57 -105.77
N VAL A 166 5.99 10.73 -105.10
CA VAL A 166 5.51 12.02 -105.66
C VAL A 166 6.38 12.51 -106.83
N LYS A 167 7.64 12.10 -106.94
CA LYS A 167 8.47 12.35 -108.14
C LYS A 167 8.10 11.40 -109.27
N GLU A 168 7.89 10.12 -108.97
CA GLU A 168 7.49 9.09 -109.93
C GLU A 168 6.10 9.38 -110.53
N MET A 169 5.14 9.83 -109.70
CA MET A 169 3.84 10.31 -110.16
C MET A 169 3.95 11.48 -111.14
N LYS A 170 4.85 12.45 -110.90
CA LYS A 170 5.09 13.57 -111.83
C LYS A 170 5.75 13.13 -113.13
N VAL A 171 6.57 12.08 -113.11
CA VAL A 171 7.09 11.44 -114.33
C VAL A 171 5.94 10.75 -115.09
N LEU A 172 5.07 10.02 -114.41
CA LEU A 172 3.87 9.40 -115.00
C LEU A 172 2.93 10.44 -115.64
N GLU A 173 2.62 11.55 -114.96
CA GLU A 173 1.84 12.66 -115.54
C GLU A 173 2.50 13.21 -116.82
N SER A 174 3.83 13.39 -116.82
CA SER A 174 4.54 13.91 -117.99
C SER A 174 4.53 12.93 -119.17
N LEU A 175 4.52 11.62 -118.92
CA LEU A 175 4.38 10.58 -119.94
C LEU A 175 2.93 10.51 -120.46
N GLN A 176 1.93 10.60 -119.59
CA GLN A 176 0.51 10.66 -119.99
C GLN A 176 0.22 11.87 -120.89
N ARG A 177 0.73 13.06 -120.52
CA ARG A 177 0.62 14.26 -121.38
C ARG A 177 1.31 14.07 -122.73
N ARG A 178 2.36 13.23 -122.83
CA ARG A 178 3.03 12.93 -124.10
C ARG A 178 2.22 11.98 -125.00
N ASN A 179 1.48 11.03 -124.43
CA ASN A 179 0.59 10.16 -125.22
C ASN A 179 -0.55 10.95 -125.88
N VAL A 180 -1.20 11.86 -125.15
CA VAL A 180 -2.29 12.70 -125.67
C VAL A 180 -1.87 13.51 -126.90
N VAL A 181 -0.61 13.98 -126.96
CA VAL A 181 -0.08 14.73 -128.11
C VAL A 181 0.12 13.84 -129.35
N GLU A 182 0.53 12.57 -129.17
CA GLU A 182 0.66 11.66 -130.32
C GLU A 182 -0.70 11.11 -130.78
N GLU A 183 -1.68 10.96 -129.88
CA GLU A 183 -3.08 10.68 -130.24
C GLU A 183 -3.70 11.81 -131.08
N GLN A 184 -3.40 13.08 -130.75
CA GLN A 184 -3.84 14.23 -131.55
C GLN A 184 -3.23 14.23 -132.97
N LYS A 185 -1.94 13.90 -133.11
CA LYS A 185 -1.31 13.73 -134.45
C LYS A 185 -1.97 12.60 -135.25
N GLN A 186 -2.36 11.51 -134.60
CA GLN A 186 -3.05 10.39 -135.25
C GLN A 186 -4.46 10.79 -135.74
N ALA A 187 -5.14 11.70 -135.04
CA ALA A 187 -6.41 12.26 -135.49
C ALA A 187 -6.26 13.12 -136.76
N GLU A 188 -5.27 14.03 -136.79
CA GLU A 188 -5.01 14.87 -137.98
C GLU A 188 -4.73 14.06 -139.26
N VAL A 189 -3.99 12.95 -139.15
CA VAL A 189 -3.67 12.07 -140.28
C VAL A 189 -4.93 11.36 -140.80
N ASN A 190 -5.86 10.99 -139.91
CA ASN A 190 -7.14 10.40 -140.33
C ASN A 190 -8.06 11.42 -140.99
N GLN A 191 -8.11 12.67 -140.51
CA GLN A 191 -8.95 13.71 -141.10
C GLN A 191 -8.54 14.03 -142.55
N LYS A 192 -7.23 14.20 -142.79
CA LYS A 192 -6.64 14.38 -144.13
C LYS A 192 -6.93 13.21 -145.10
N ARG A 193 -7.32 12.04 -144.57
CA ARG A 193 -7.71 10.85 -145.37
C ARG A 193 -9.20 10.83 -145.75
N GLU A 194 -10.07 11.52 -145.01
CA GLU A 194 -11.49 11.65 -145.37
C GLU A 194 -11.72 12.83 -146.34
N ASP A 195 -10.98 13.94 -146.19
CA ASP A 195 -11.03 15.08 -147.13
C ASP A 195 -10.72 14.65 -148.57
N LEU A 196 -9.72 13.77 -148.76
CA LEU A 196 -9.36 13.21 -150.06
C LEU A 196 -10.43 12.27 -150.65
N LYS A 197 -11.32 11.67 -149.84
CA LYS A 197 -12.48 10.92 -150.34
C LYS A 197 -13.62 11.84 -150.78
N ALA A 198 -13.80 12.99 -150.11
CA ALA A 198 -14.81 13.96 -150.50
C ALA A 198 -14.53 14.57 -151.88
N ALA A 199 -13.26 14.84 -152.19
CA ALA A 199 -12.82 15.34 -153.49
C ALA A 199 -13.15 14.41 -154.67
N ILE A 200 -13.09 13.08 -154.47
CA ILE A 200 -13.40 12.08 -155.51
C ILE A 200 -14.90 12.10 -155.84
N LYS A 201 -15.76 12.06 -154.82
CA LYS A 201 -17.23 12.08 -154.99
C LYS A 201 -17.77 13.35 -155.66
N ALA A 202 -17.04 14.46 -155.58
CA ALA A 202 -17.39 15.68 -156.29
C ALA A 202 -17.27 15.52 -157.82
N LYS A 203 -16.22 14.83 -158.31
CA LYS A 203 -16.01 14.61 -159.75
C LYS A 203 -16.85 13.47 -160.35
N GLU A 204 -17.32 12.54 -159.53
CA GLU A 204 -18.28 11.51 -159.97
C GLU A 204 -19.66 12.09 -160.33
N LYS A 205 -20.06 13.23 -159.72
CA LYS A 205 -21.35 13.88 -160.04
C LYS A 205 -21.35 14.72 -161.31
N GLU A 206 -20.25 15.37 -161.65
CA GLU A 206 -20.14 16.17 -162.89
C GLU A 206 -20.24 15.33 -164.18
N LEU A 207 -20.09 14.00 -164.09
CA LEU A 207 -20.13 13.09 -165.23
C LEU A 207 -21.56 12.63 -165.61
N LEU A 208 -22.55 12.78 -164.73
CA LEU A 208 -23.87 12.16 -164.89
C LEU A 208 -24.85 13.04 -165.69
N ASP A 209 -24.88 14.35 -165.42
CA ASP A 209 -25.84 15.27 -166.04
C ASP A 209 -25.52 15.58 -167.52
N VAL A 210 -24.32 15.22 -167.99
CA VAL A 210 -23.88 15.38 -169.38
C VAL A 210 -24.41 14.25 -170.30
N GLN A 211 -24.95 13.16 -169.74
CA GLN A 211 -25.51 12.04 -170.52
C GLN A 211 -26.98 12.24 -170.95
N LEU A 212 -27.57 13.42 -170.71
CA LEU A 212 -28.99 13.72 -170.99
C LEU A 212 -29.20 14.77 -172.11
N LEU A 213 -28.26 14.84 -173.05
CA LEU A 213 -28.42 15.59 -174.31
C LEU A 213 -28.01 14.73 -175.52
N ALA A 214 -29.03 14.25 -176.26
CA ALA A 214 -28.95 13.62 -177.59
C ALA A 214 -28.14 12.29 -177.67
N GLU A 215 -28.27 11.45 -178.70
CA GLU A 215 -29.05 11.50 -179.95
C GLU A 215 -29.92 10.23 -180.05
N GLY A 216 -31.14 10.32 -180.61
CA GLY A 216 -32.09 9.18 -180.63
C GLY A 216 -33.03 9.10 -181.83
N ASP A 217 -33.56 10.22 -182.32
CA ASP A 217 -34.42 10.26 -183.51
C ASP A 217 -33.78 11.09 -184.62
N SER A 218 -33.16 10.39 -185.57
CA SER A 218 -32.60 10.96 -186.80
C SER A 218 -33.12 10.19 -188.01
N LYS A 219 -33.57 10.92 -189.03
CA LYS A 219 -33.92 10.44 -190.39
C LYS A 219 -35.21 9.62 -190.54
N ARG A 220 -36.32 10.35 -190.69
CA ARG A 220 -37.02 10.35 -191.99
C ARG A 220 -36.85 11.77 -192.56
N LEU A 221 -35.98 11.95 -193.57
CA LEU A 221 -36.37 11.98 -194.99
C LEU A 221 -37.50 13.01 -195.20
N GLU A 222 -37.28 14.18 -195.80
CA GLU A 222 -36.26 14.57 -196.80
C GLU A 222 -36.31 13.70 -198.07
N SER A 223 -37.33 13.95 -198.90
CA SER A 223 -37.26 13.65 -200.34
C SER A 223 -37.91 14.76 -201.15
N ILE A 224 -37.07 15.62 -201.73
CA ILE A 224 -37.00 15.86 -203.19
C ILE A 224 -38.35 16.09 -203.92
N LYS A 225 -38.59 17.23 -204.58
CA LYS A 225 -37.74 18.41 -204.89
C LYS A 225 -38.63 19.62 -205.24
N ARG A 226 -37.97 20.76 -205.50
CA ARG A 226 -38.55 21.93 -206.18
C ARG A 226 -39.24 21.51 -207.48
N GLU A 227 -40.42 22.05 -207.74
CA GLU A 227 -40.82 22.74 -209.00
C GLU A 227 -42.30 23.16 -208.88
N ARG A 228 -42.76 24.31 -209.40
CA ARG A 228 -42.11 25.30 -210.28
C ARG A 228 -42.87 26.62 -210.18
N ASP A 229 -42.20 27.71 -209.80
CA ASP A 229 -42.77 29.06 -209.88
C ASP A 229 -42.90 29.48 -211.35
N LEU A 230 -44.10 29.34 -211.93
CA LEU A 230 -44.59 30.08 -213.11
C LEU A 230 -46.01 29.65 -213.48
N LEU A 231 -47.03 30.43 -213.11
CA LEU A 231 -47.66 31.39 -214.02
C LEU A 231 -48.79 32.18 -213.32
N PHE A 232 -48.93 33.46 -213.68
CA PHE A 232 -49.89 34.40 -213.10
C PHE A 232 -50.93 34.80 -214.16
N GLN A 233 -51.90 33.91 -214.40
CA GLN A 233 -53.08 34.10 -215.25
C GLN A 233 -54.18 33.13 -214.73
N ASP A 234 -55.46 33.49 -214.59
CA ASP A 234 -56.19 34.64 -215.14
C ASP A 234 -57.09 35.36 -214.12
N PHE A 235 -57.33 36.65 -214.38
CA PHE A 235 -58.20 37.55 -213.61
C PHE A 235 -59.62 37.68 -214.23
N ILE A 236 -59.88 37.09 -215.40
CA ILE A 236 -61.02 37.45 -216.26
C ILE A 236 -62.08 36.35 -216.35
N SER A 237 -63.01 36.35 -215.39
CA SER A 237 -64.40 35.88 -215.58
C SER A 237 -65.37 36.56 -214.60
N ALA A 238 -65.10 37.82 -214.25
CA ALA A 238 -65.61 38.49 -213.06
C ALA A 238 -67.01 39.13 -213.19
N GLU A 239 -67.97 38.49 -213.88
CA GLU A 239 -69.24 39.17 -214.25
C GLU A 239 -70.55 38.46 -213.86
N GLN A 240 -70.53 37.16 -213.50
CA GLN A 240 -71.75 36.45 -213.01
C GLN A 240 -71.63 35.87 -211.58
N ALA A 241 -70.67 36.36 -210.79
CA ALA A 241 -70.70 36.21 -209.33
C ALA A 241 -71.83 37.04 -208.65
N THR A 242 -72.34 38.04 -209.37
CA THR A 242 -73.26 39.10 -208.90
C THR A 242 -74.62 38.60 -208.39
N GLN A 243 -75.12 37.45 -208.85
CA GLN A 243 -76.39 36.87 -208.38
C GLN A 243 -76.22 35.75 -207.34
N ARG A 244 -75.01 35.17 -207.17
CA ARG A 244 -74.76 34.11 -206.17
C ARG A 244 -74.23 34.64 -204.83
N ASN A 245 -73.61 35.81 -204.82
CA ASN A 245 -72.97 36.35 -203.61
C ASN A 245 -73.95 36.80 -202.50
N ILE A 246 -75.24 37.01 -202.81
CA ILE A 246 -76.23 37.46 -201.81
C ILE A 246 -76.59 36.35 -200.81
N SER A 247 -76.75 35.10 -201.26
CA SER A 247 -77.09 33.98 -200.37
C SER A 247 -75.91 33.52 -199.51
N TRP A 248 -74.68 33.56 -200.03
CA TRP A 248 -73.49 33.09 -199.32
C TRP A 248 -73.09 33.97 -198.12
N LEU A 249 -73.30 35.29 -198.19
CA LEU A 249 -72.96 36.21 -197.11
C LEU A 249 -73.76 35.95 -195.82
N ALA A 250 -75.04 35.61 -195.95
CA ALA A 250 -75.92 35.33 -194.80
C ALA A 250 -75.44 34.13 -193.96
N GLU A 251 -74.87 33.11 -194.60
CA GLU A 251 -74.36 31.90 -193.94
C GLU A 251 -73.04 32.17 -193.18
N LYS A 252 -72.21 33.11 -193.66
CA LYS A 252 -70.94 33.47 -193.02
C LYS A 252 -71.10 34.38 -191.81
N ASP A 253 -72.08 35.29 -191.80
CA ASP A 253 -72.40 36.08 -190.60
C ASP A 253 -72.95 35.21 -189.46
N ALA A 254 -73.60 34.09 -189.75
CA ALA A 254 -74.00 33.12 -188.73
C ALA A 254 -72.78 32.45 -188.07
N GLN A 255 -71.81 31.98 -188.87
CA GLN A 255 -70.58 31.37 -188.36
C GLN A 255 -69.74 32.36 -187.54
N LYS A 256 -69.69 33.64 -187.94
CA LYS A 256 -68.98 34.70 -187.21
C LYS A 256 -69.55 34.91 -185.80
N ARG A 257 -70.88 34.95 -185.65
CA ARG A 257 -71.54 35.11 -184.33
C ARG A 257 -71.27 33.92 -183.40
N HIS A 258 -71.22 32.70 -183.93
CA HIS A 258 -70.90 31.52 -183.13
C HIS A 258 -69.48 31.58 -182.55
N LEU A 259 -68.48 31.91 -183.37
CA LEU A 259 -67.09 32.06 -182.94
C LEU A 259 -66.91 33.22 -181.94
N GLN A 260 -67.67 34.31 -182.08
CA GLN A 260 -67.66 35.42 -181.12
C GLN A 260 -68.16 35.00 -179.73
N HIS A 261 -69.19 34.16 -179.64
CA HIS A 261 -69.67 33.63 -178.36
C HIS A 261 -68.65 32.69 -177.69
N GLU A 262 -67.99 31.82 -178.45
CA GLU A 262 -66.92 30.96 -177.92
C GLU A 262 -65.75 31.79 -177.38
N LEU A 263 -65.35 32.85 -178.09
CA LEU A 263 -64.30 33.77 -177.63
C LEU A 263 -64.66 34.42 -176.29
N THR A 264 -65.89 34.95 -176.14
CA THR A 264 -66.35 35.52 -174.85
C THR A 264 -66.39 34.48 -173.72
N ALA A 265 -66.73 33.22 -174.02
CA ALA A 265 -66.74 32.16 -173.02
C ALA A 265 -65.31 31.81 -172.54
N PHE A 266 -64.31 31.83 -173.43
CA PHE A 266 -62.91 31.67 -173.06
C PHE A 266 -62.36 32.87 -172.28
N GLU A 267 -62.76 34.11 -172.60
CA GLU A 267 -62.40 35.31 -171.85
C GLU A 267 -62.96 35.27 -170.41
N GLU A 268 -64.23 34.87 -170.23
CA GLU A 268 -64.81 34.61 -168.90
C GLU A 268 -64.04 33.54 -168.13
N HIS A 269 -63.67 32.43 -168.77
CA HIS A 269 -62.88 31.37 -168.15
C HIS A 269 -61.49 31.85 -167.72
N ALA A 270 -60.85 32.70 -168.54
CA ALA A 270 -59.57 33.31 -168.21
C ALA A 270 -59.68 34.30 -167.04
N GLN A 271 -60.77 35.09 -166.94
CA GLN A 271 -61.04 35.94 -165.78
C GLN A 271 -61.23 35.10 -164.51
N LYS A 272 -62.09 34.08 -164.55
CA LYS A 272 -62.34 33.16 -163.41
C LYS A 272 -61.05 32.52 -162.91
N LYS A 273 -60.15 32.11 -163.82
CA LYS A 273 -58.83 31.56 -163.42
C LYS A 273 -57.83 32.60 -162.91
N ARG A 274 -57.91 33.87 -163.33
CA ARG A 274 -57.13 34.96 -162.71
C ARG A 274 -57.62 35.28 -161.29
N GLU A 275 -58.93 35.20 -161.04
CA GLU A 275 -59.47 35.29 -159.68
C GLU A 275 -59.01 34.14 -158.78
N ASP A 276 -59.10 32.90 -159.26
CA ASP A 276 -58.60 31.72 -158.52
C ASP A 276 -57.12 31.90 -158.11
N ILE A 277 -56.27 32.32 -159.07
CA ILE A 277 -54.83 32.58 -158.83
C ILE A 277 -54.64 33.71 -157.82
N TYR A 278 -55.41 34.82 -157.91
CA TYR A 278 -55.29 35.93 -156.95
C TYR A 278 -55.70 35.50 -155.53
N ARG A 279 -56.76 34.70 -155.39
CA ARG A 279 -57.19 34.15 -154.08
C ARG A 279 -56.10 33.26 -153.50
N VAL A 280 -55.60 32.29 -154.25
CA VAL A 280 -54.54 31.37 -153.79
C VAL A 280 -53.26 32.13 -153.43
N THR A 281 -52.79 33.06 -154.26
CA THR A 281 -51.60 33.88 -153.95
C THR A 281 -51.80 34.68 -152.66
N LYS A 282 -52.98 35.29 -152.46
CA LYS A 282 -53.31 36.05 -151.26
C LYS A 282 -53.38 35.18 -150.01
N ASP A 283 -53.85 33.94 -150.13
CA ASP A 283 -53.93 33.00 -149.01
C ASP A 283 -52.55 32.41 -148.68
N CYS A 284 -51.70 32.11 -149.67
CA CYS A 284 -50.28 31.77 -149.45
C CYS A 284 -49.54 32.86 -148.67
N MET A 285 -49.74 34.14 -149.03
CA MET A 285 -49.13 35.27 -148.29
C MET A 285 -49.60 35.34 -146.83
N LYS A 286 -50.89 35.06 -146.53
CA LYS A 286 -51.36 34.95 -145.14
C LYS A 286 -50.66 33.81 -144.40
N TYR A 287 -50.62 32.62 -144.99
CA TYR A 287 -50.00 31.45 -144.35
C TYR A 287 -48.50 31.64 -144.11
N GLU A 288 -47.78 32.31 -145.01
CA GLU A 288 -46.40 32.72 -144.76
C GLU A 288 -46.28 33.68 -143.57
N ASP A 289 -47.14 34.70 -143.49
CA ASP A 289 -47.09 35.68 -142.40
C ASP A 289 -47.51 35.08 -141.05
N ASP A 290 -48.47 34.15 -141.05
CA ASP A 290 -48.85 33.38 -139.87
C ASP A 290 -47.75 32.39 -139.47
N LEU A 291 -47.06 31.74 -140.42
CA LEU A 291 -45.85 30.96 -140.13
C LEU A 291 -44.74 31.82 -139.51
N LYS A 292 -44.49 33.04 -140.04
CA LYS A 292 -43.52 33.99 -139.46
C LYS A 292 -43.94 34.42 -138.03
N ARG A 293 -45.23 34.70 -137.81
CA ARG A 293 -45.78 35.02 -136.47
C ARG A 293 -45.61 33.86 -135.48
N HIS A 294 -45.96 32.64 -135.89
CA HIS A 294 -45.83 31.45 -135.03
C HIS A 294 -44.37 31.09 -134.75
N ALA A 295 -43.47 31.22 -135.73
CA ALA A 295 -42.04 31.02 -135.52
C ALA A 295 -41.45 32.05 -134.55
N LEU A 296 -41.80 33.33 -134.67
CA LEU A 296 -41.34 34.39 -133.76
C LEU A 296 -41.95 34.24 -132.36
N ALA A 297 -43.22 33.85 -132.25
CA ALA A 297 -43.84 33.51 -130.97
C ALA A 297 -43.17 32.29 -130.30
N GLY A 298 -42.82 31.27 -131.09
CA GLY A 298 -42.07 30.10 -130.60
C GLY A 298 -40.66 30.46 -130.12
N ALA A 299 -39.94 31.31 -130.85
CA ALA A 299 -38.63 31.82 -130.44
C ALA A 299 -38.71 32.64 -129.14
N ASN A 300 -39.71 33.52 -129.01
CA ASN A 300 -39.95 34.28 -127.78
C ASN A 300 -40.29 33.36 -126.59
N MET A 301 -41.14 32.35 -126.80
CA MET A 301 -41.48 31.37 -125.76
C MET A 301 -40.26 30.54 -125.32
N LEU A 302 -39.38 30.16 -126.26
CA LEU A 302 -38.12 29.49 -125.92
C LEU A 302 -37.17 30.41 -125.13
N ALA A 303 -37.09 31.70 -125.48
CA ALA A 303 -36.31 32.67 -124.72
C ALA A 303 -36.89 32.92 -123.32
N GLU A 304 -38.22 32.97 -123.16
CA GLU A 304 -38.88 33.02 -121.85
C GLU A 304 -38.64 31.77 -121.01
N VAL A 305 -38.67 30.57 -121.63
CA VAL A 305 -38.33 29.31 -120.96
C VAL A 305 -36.88 29.34 -120.49
N GLN A 306 -35.92 29.69 -121.34
CA GLN A 306 -34.50 29.79 -120.96
C GLN A 306 -34.25 30.83 -119.85
N ALA A 307 -34.95 31.97 -119.88
CA ALA A 307 -34.89 32.96 -118.81
C ALA A 307 -35.44 32.43 -117.48
N ARG A 308 -36.53 31.64 -117.52
CA ARG A 308 -37.09 30.99 -116.32
C ARG A 308 -36.21 29.83 -115.82
N GLU A 309 -35.60 29.06 -116.71
CA GLU A 309 -34.62 28.01 -116.37
C GLU A 309 -33.38 28.61 -115.67
N GLN A 310 -32.89 29.75 -116.16
CA GLN A 310 -31.81 30.51 -115.50
C GLN A 310 -32.25 31.02 -114.11
N GLN A 311 -33.45 31.60 -113.99
CA GLN A 311 -34.00 32.03 -112.69
C GLN A 311 -34.18 30.88 -111.70
N ILE A 312 -34.69 29.74 -112.16
CA ILE A 312 -34.82 28.51 -111.36
C ILE A 312 -33.43 28.03 -110.91
N SER A 313 -32.43 28.01 -111.80
CA SER A 313 -31.07 27.64 -111.45
C SER A 313 -30.45 28.58 -110.42
N THR A 314 -30.66 29.89 -110.52
CA THR A 314 -30.17 30.84 -109.50
C THR A 314 -30.87 30.64 -108.16
N SER A 315 -32.19 30.46 -108.14
CA SER A 315 -32.91 30.24 -106.88
C SER A 315 -32.67 28.85 -106.27
N GLN A 316 -32.32 27.84 -107.08
CA GLN A 316 -31.82 26.56 -106.58
C GLN A 316 -30.46 26.74 -105.89
N GLN A 317 -29.54 27.48 -106.49
CA GLN A 317 -28.26 27.82 -105.86
C GLN A 317 -28.46 28.63 -104.57
N GLU A 318 -29.37 29.61 -104.55
CA GLU A 318 -29.71 30.35 -103.32
C GLU A 318 -30.28 29.44 -102.22
N VAL A 319 -31.11 28.45 -102.57
CA VAL A 319 -31.63 27.45 -101.62
C VAL A 319 -30.53 26.52 -101.11
N GLU A 320 -29.65 26.02 -101.97
CA GLU A 320 -28.50 25.20 -101.56
C GLU A 320 -27.55 25.98 -100.62
N ASP A 321 -27.30 27.25 -100.90
CA ASP A 321 -26.46 28.13 -100.09
C ASP A 321 -27.10 28.43 -98.73
N VAL A 322 -28.43 28.63 -98.68
CA VAL A 322 -29.21 28.78 -97.44
C VAL A 322 -29.26 27.47 -96.65
N GLU A 323 -29.42 26.32 -97.31
CA GLU A 323 -29.34 25.00 -96.65
C GLU A 323 -27.95 24.73 -96.07
N ALA A 324 -26.88 25.09 -96.78
CA ALA A 324 -25.51 24.95 -96.30
C ALA A 324 -25.26 25.82 -95.05
N ARG A 325 -25.73 27.08 -95.08
CA ARG A 325 -25.69 27.99 -93.92
C ARG A 325 -26.54 27.47 -92.76
N LEU A 326 -27.71 26.89 -93.02
CA LEU A 326 -28.58 26.30 -91.98
C LEU A 326 -27.92 25.08 -91.33
N LYS A 327 -27.33 24.17 -92.12
CA LYS A 327 -26.56 23.01 -91.64
C LYS A 327 -25.35 23.46 -90.82
N GLN A 328 -24.64 24.50 -91.25
CA GLN A 328 -23.55 25.11 -90.47
C GLN A 328 -24.06 25.66 -89.14
N GLN A 329 -25.16 26.42 -89.13
CA GLN A 329 -25.76 26.95 -87.89
C GLN A 329 -26.26 25.85 -86.95
N GLN A 330 -26.81 24.75 -87.48
CA GLN A 330 -27.19 23.56 -86.70
C GLN A 330 -25.96 22.94 -86.03
N THR A 331 -24.87 22.66 -86.77
CA THR A 331 -23.64 22.10 -86.17
C THR A 331 -23.00 23.03 -85.12
N MET A 332 -23.09 24.36 -85.29
CA MET A 332 -22.66 25.32 -84.27
C MET A 332 -23.56 25.31 -83.04
N LEU A 333 -24.89 25.22 -83.21
CA LEU A 333 -25.84 25.13 -82.11
C LEU A 333 -25.66 23.84 -81.32
N ASP A 334 -25.48 22.70 -82.00
CA ASP A 334 -25.21 21.40 -81.38
C ASP A 334 -23.88 21.43 -80.62
N ALA A 335 -22.82 22.02 -81.18
CA ALA A 335 -21.55 22.23 -80.48
C ALA A 335 -21.77 23.01 -79.17
N VAL A 336 -22.41 24.19 -79.22
CA VAL A 336 -22.72 25.02 -78.03
C VAL A 336 -23.62 24.28 -77.04
N VAL A 337 -24.55 23.44 -77.49
CA VAL A 337 -25.37 22.59 -76.62
C VAL A 337 -24.53 21.51 -75.95
N THR A 338 -23.57 20.87 -76.65
CA THR A 338 -22.65 19.91 -76.03
C THR A 338 -21.72 20.58 -75.01
N GLU A 339 -21.17 21.76 -75.32
CA GLU A 339 -20.35 22.55 -74.39
C GLU A 339 -21.15 22.97 -73.15
N ARG A 340 -22.36 23.53 -73.32
CA ARG A 340 -23.26 23.83 -72.20
C ARG A 340 -23.52 22.59 -71.35
N ASN A 341 -23.70 21.42 -71.96
CA ASN A 341 -23.94 20.16 -71.26
C ASN A 341 -22.67 19.65 -70.54
N THR A 342 -21.47 19.83 -71.07
CA THR A 342 -20.22 19.48 -70.36
C THR A 342 -19.94 20.47 -69.23
N TYR A 343 -20.07 21.78 -69.43
CA TYR A 343 -19.93 22.77 -68.35
C TYR A 343 -20.98 22.56 -67.23
N SER A 344 -22.20 22.14 -67.57
CA SER A 344 -23.22 21.77 -66.57
C SER A 344 -22.80 20.55 -65.74
N LYS A 345 -22.14 19.55 -66.35
CA LYS A 345 -21.57 18.39 -65.63
C LYS A 345 -20.41 18.81 -64.71
N HIS A 346 -19.46 19.60 -65.21
CA HIS A 346 -18.34 20.14 -64.41
C HIS A 346 -18.84 20.98 -63.23
N LEU A 347 -19.85 21.83 -63.43
CA LEU A 347 -20.48 22.59 -62.35
C LEU A 347 -21.14 21.68 -61.30
N GLY A 348 -21.72 20.56 -61.73
CA GLY A 348 -22.25 19.52 -60.84
C GLY A 348 -21.16 18.83 -60.02
N GLN A 349 -20.04 18.46 -60.65
CA GLN A 349 -18.87 17.85 -60.01
C GLN A 349 -18.25 18.79 -58.97
N LEU A 350 -17.94 20.03 -59.36
CA LEU A 350 -17.38 21.04 -58.45
C LEU A 350 -18.30 21.35 -57.27
N ARG A 351 -19.63 21.34 -57.45
CA ARG A 351 -20.60 21.47 -56.35
C ARG A 351 -20.58 20.26 -55.41
N HIS A 352 -20.39 19.06 -55.95
CA HIS A 352 -20.29 17.83 -55.16
C HIS A 352 -18.99 17.81 -54.34
N GLU A 353 -17.85 18.11 -54.97
CA GLU A 353 -16.54 18.23 -54.33
C GLU A 353 -16.56 19.31 -53.23
N LEU A 354 -17.14 20.48 -53.49
CA LEU A 354 -17.28 21.53 -52.48
C LEU A 354 -18.18 21.10 -51.30
N ALA A 355 -19.23 20.31 -51.56
CA ALA A 355 -20.05 19.71 -50.50
C ALA A 355 -19.29 18.64 -49.70
N GLU A 356 -18.43 17.84 -50.33
CA GLU A 356 -17.52 16.93 -49.61
C GLU A 356 -16.49 17.67 -48.77
N MET A 357 -15.85 18.71 -49.32
CA MET A 357 -14.85 19.49 -48.60
C MET A 357 -15.48 20.22 -47.40
N ASN A 358 -16.72 20.71 -47.51
CA ASN A 358 -17.47 21.24 -46.38
C ASN A 358 -17.77 20.17 -45.31
N LYS A 359 -18.12 18.93 -45.69
CA LYS A 359 -18.28 17.81 -44.74
C LYS A 359 -16.96 17.47 -44.04
N LYS A 360 -15.85 17.39 -44.79
CA LYS A 360 -14.50 17.12 -44.27
C LYS A 360 -14.07 18.25 -43.30
N PHE A 361 -14.33 19.51 -43.65
CA PHE A 361 -14.09 20.67 -42.79
C PHE A 361 -14.92 20.63 -41.50
N GLN A 362 -16.22 20.31 -41.57
CA GLN A 362 -17.07 20.14 -40.38
C GLN A 362 -16.58 19.01 -39.47
N LEU A 363 -16.15 17.88 -40.05
CA LEU A 363 -15.60 16.76 -39.29
C LEU A 363 -14.28 17.13 -38.58
N ILE A 364 -13.38 17.84 -39.27
CA ILE A 364 -12.14 18.37 -38.68
C ILE A 364 -12.44 19.42 -37.60
N LEU A 365 -13.43 20.28 -37.80
CA LEU A 365 -13.85 21.28 -36.81
C LEU A 365 -14.42 20.62 -35.54
N ASN A 366 -15.18 19.53 -35.69
CA ASN A 366 -15.66 18.73 -34.57
C ASN A 366 -14.50 18.01 -33.84
N GLN A 367 -13.52 17.46 -34.56
CA GLN A 367 -12.31 16.88 -33.97
C GLN A 367 -11.49 17.93 -33.20
N ILE A 368 -11.32 19.14 -33.74
CA ILE A 368 -10.67 20.26 -33.05
C ILE A 368 -11.43 20.64 -31.77
N GLN A 369 -12.77 20.58 -31.79
CA GLN A 369 -13.59 20.85 -30.61
C GLN A 369 -13.45 19.75 -29.55
N GLN A 370 -13.44 18.48 -29.95
CA GLN A 370 -13.18 17.34 -29.05
C GLN A 370 -11.80 17.45 -28.40
N LEU A 371 -10.75 17.72 -29.18
CA LEU A 371 -9.38 17.89 -28.67
C LEU A 371 -9.25 19.09 -27.71
N LYS A 372 -9.98 20.19 -27.94
CA LYS A 372 -10.05 21.31 -26.97
C LYS A 372 -10.72 20.90 -25.67
N GLU A 373 -11.79 20.12 -25.71
CA GLU A 373 -12.47 19.63 -24.51
C GLU A 373 -11.62 18.61 -23.74
N GLU A 374 -10.87 17.74 -24.43
CA GLU A 374 -9.88 16.86 -23.80
C GLU A 374 -8.73 17.64 -23.17
N LEU A 375 -8.23 18.69 -23.82
CA LEU A 375 -7.20 19.58 -23.27
C LEU A 375 -7.72 20.26 -22.00
N VAL A 376 -8.92 20.85 -22.02
CA VAL A 376 -9.55 21.45 -20.82
C VAL A 376 -9.83 20.42 -19.72
N ARG A 377 -10.09 19.14 -20.05
CA ARG A 377 -10.19 18.07 -19.04
C ARG A 377 -8.83 17.74 -18.43
N ARG A 378 -7.76 17.69 -19.23
CA ARG A 378 -6.38 17.45 -18.76
C ARG A 378 -5.86 18.62 -17.91
N ASP A 379 -6.09 19.87 -18.29
CA ASP A 379 -5.75 21.04 -17.49
C ASP A 379 -6.38 20.98 -16.10
N ARG A 380 -7.65 20.57 -16.01
CA ARG A 380 -8.35 20.38 -14.72
C ARG A 380 -7.79 19.22 -13.90
N ALA A 381 -7.34 18.14 -14.54
CA ALA A 381 -6.68 17.03 -13.87
C ALA A 381 -5.32 17.46 -13.30
N ILE A 382 -4.50 18.17 -14.08
CA ILE A 382 -3.21 18.74 -13.66
C ILE A 382 -3.39 19.67 -12.46
N ILE A 383 -4.37 20.59 -12.49
CA ILE A 383 -4.68 21.48 -11.37
C ILE A 383 -5.10 20.70 -10.10
N ALA A 384 -5.79 19.57 -10.24
CA ALA A 384 -6.14 18.71 -9.12
C ALA A 384 -4.93 17.92 -8.58
N GLU A 385 -4.05 17.43 -9.44
CA GLU A 385 -2.80 16.77 -9.07
C GLU A 385 -1.84 17.76 -8.36
N ASP A 386 -1.68 18.98 -8.88
CA ASP A 386 -0.90 20.05 -8.24
C ASP A 386 -1.43 20.38 -6.83
N ALA A 387 -2.75 20.42 -6.64
CA ALA A 387 -3.36 20.63 -5.32
C ALA A 387 -3.08 19.47 -4.35
N VAL A 388 -3.04 18.23 -4.83
CA VAL A 388 -2.62 17.05 -4.05
C VAL A 388 -1.14 17.11 -3.72
N ILE A 389 -0.29 17.48 -4.68
CA ILE A 389 1.16 17.65 -4.51
C ILE A 389 1.46 18.75 -3.47
N GLU A 390 0.78 19.90 -3.52
CA GLU A 390 0.87 20.92 -2.47
C GLU A 390 0.47 20.38 -1.09
N GLY A 391 -0.61 19.60 -1.02
CA GLY A 391 -1.06 18.93 0.20
C GLY A 391 0.00 18.01 0.79
N LEU A 392 0.59 17.15 -0.04
CA LEU A 392 1.67 16.23 0.34
C LEU A 392 2.95 16.98 0.73
N LEU A 393 3.30 18.08 0.05
CA LEU A 393 4.44 18.94 0.41
C LEU A 393 4.24 19.65 1.76
N ARG A 394 3.01 20.08 2.08
CA ARG A 394 2.65 20.62 3.40
C ARG A 394 2.76 19.55 4.49
N GLN A 395 2.24 18.34 4.24
CA GLN A 395 2.37 17.20 5.16
C GLN A 395 3.83 16.80 5.38
N LYS A 396 4.64 16.71 4.32
CA LYS A 396 6.09 16.43 4.38
C LYS A 396 6.82 17.43 5.27
N LYS A 397 6.63 18.74 5.05
CA LYS A 397 7.21 19.80 5.90
C LYS A 397 6.75 19.68 7.36
N GLY A 398 5.49 19.30 7.58
CA GLY A 398 4.96 18.97 8.91
C GLY A 398 5.71 17.83 9.58
N ILE A 399 5.89 16.70 8.89
CA ILE A 399 6.61 15.51 9.38
C ILE A 399 8.10 15.82 9.61
N GLU A 400 8.76 16.53 8.70
CA GLU A 400 10.14 17.00 8.85
C GLU A 400 10.32 17.86 10.11
N SER A 401 9.38 18.77 10.37
CA SER A 401 9.37 19.58 11.61
C SER A 401 9.22 18.69 12.85
N GLN A 402 8.31 17.72 12.85
CA GLN A 402 8.11 16.78 13.96
C GLN A 402 9.37 15.95 14.22
N ILE A 403 9.99 15.39 13.17
CA ILE A 403 11.25 14.66 13.22
C ILE A 403 12.36 15.54 13.82
N SER A 404 12.45 16.82 13.47
CA SER A 404 13.43 17.74 14.05
C SER A 404 13.21 17.92 15.57
N THR A 405 11.96 18.06 16.03
CA THR A 405 11.67 18.18 17.47
C THR A 405 11.91 16.89 18.23
N LEU A 406 11.64 15.73 17.62
CA LEU A 406 11.91 14.42 18.20
C LEU A 406 13.41 14.17 18.31
N LYS A 407 14.19 14.43 17.25
CA LYS A 407 15.66 14.39 17.29
C LYS A 407 16.21 15.29 18.41
N ARG A 408 15.72 16.52 18.55
CA ARG A 408 16.12 17.45 19.63
C ARG A 408 15.70 16.98 21.03
N LYS A 409 14.59 16.25 21.17
CA LYS A 409 14.18 15.62 22.45
C LYS A 409 15.06 14.41 22.79
N THR A 410 15.32 13.53 21.83
CA THR A 410 16.23 12.38 21.99
C THR A 410 17.63 12.83 22.36
N GLU A 411 18.18 13.83 21.67
CA GLU A 411 19.50 14.40 21.96
C GLU A 411 19.61 14.96 23.38
N LYS A 412 18.59 15.70 23.85
CA LYS A 412 18.52 16.15 25.26
C LYS A 412 18.48 14.98 26.25
N LYS A 413 17.76 13.90 25.94
CA LYS A 413 17.69 12.71 26.79
C LYS A 413 18.99 11.89 26.77
N LYS A 414 19.68 11.81 25.63
CA LYS A 414 21.00 11.18 25.50
C LYS A 414 22.03 11.89 26.37
N ARG A 415 22.13 13.22 26.28
CA ARG A 415 23.03 14.04 27.13
C ARG A 415 22.72 13.89 28.63
N SER A 416 21.44 13.80 28.99
CA SER A 416 21.02 13.54 30.38
C SER A 416 21.41 12.12 30.84
N ALA A 417 21.32 11.11 29.99
CA ALA A 417 21.79 9.75 30.29
C ALA A 417 23.33 9.68 30.39
N GLU A 418 24.06 10.39 29.53
CA GLU A 418 25.52 10.55 29.60
C GLU A 418 25.94 11.22 30.92
N GLN A 419 25.24 12.29 31.33
CA GLN A 419 25.44 12.93 32.64
C GLN A 419 25.24 11.94 33.79
N PHE A 420 24.09 11.26 33.87
CA PHE A 420 23.82 10.26 34.90
C PHE A 420 24.84 9.10 34.88
N HIS A 421 25.35 8.71 33.71
CA HIS A 421 26.41 7.70 33.61
C HIS A 421 27.73 8.19 34.23
N THR A 422 28.13 9.46 34.02
CA THR A 422 29.31 10.02 34.70
C THR A 422 29.11 10.20 36.20
N GLU A 423 27.88 10.44 36.67
CA GLU A 423 27.55 10.49 38.10
C GLU A 423 27.58 9.10 38.73
N LEU A 424 27.04 8.08 38.07
CA LEU A 424 27.15 6.67 38.48
C LEU A 424 28.62 6.21 38.54
N GLY A 425 29.46 6.64 37.59
CA GLY A 425 30.92 6.40 37.63
C GLY A 425 31.56 6.93 38.92
N LYS A 426 31.36 8.23 39.21
CA LYS A 426 31.86 8.88 40.44
C LYS A 426 31.33 8.23 41.72
N LEU A 427 30.04 7.85 41.74
CA LEU A 427 29.44 7.14 42.87
C LEU A 427 30.04 5.74 43.04
N SER A 428 30.36 5.04 41.93
CA SER A 428 31.05 3.75 41.97
C SER A 428 32.49 3.89 42.50
N GLU A 429 33.23 4.94 42.12
CA GLU A 429 34.56 5.24 42.67
C GLU A 429 34.50 5.50 44.18
N VAL A 430 33.53 6.31 44.64
CA VAL A 430 33.29 6.57 46.06
C VAL A 430 32.93 5.28 46.82
N LEU A 431 32.12 4.39 46.23
CA LEU A 431 31.78 3.09 46.81
C LEU A 431 33.02 2.17 46.92
N VAL A 432 33.93 2.17 45.94
CA VAL A 432 35.19 1.41 46.03
C VAL A 432 36.05 1.95 47.17
N VAL A 433 36.26 3.26 47.25
CA VAL A 433 37.05 3.90 48.32
C VAL A 433 36.44 3.65 49.71
N ALA A 434 35.10 3.70 49.83
CA ALA A 434 34.39 3.40 51.07
C ALA A 434 34.54 1.91 51.48
N ASN A 435 34.43 0.98 50.53
CA ASN A 435 34.65 -0.45 50.78
C ASN A 435 36.09 -0.74 51.21
N ASP A 436 37.08 -0.10 50.60
CA ASP A 436 38.49 -0.22 50.99
C ASP A 436 38.74 0.33 52.40
N GLU A 437 38.11 1.45 52.78
CA GLU A 437 38.26 1.98 54.13
C GLU A 437 37.56 1.10 55.18
N VAL A 438 36.37 0.57 54.87
CA VAL A 438 35.72 -0.47 55.71
C VAL A 438 36.60 -1.71 55.82
N ALA A 439 37.29 -2.14 54.75
CA ALA A 439 38.22 -3.26 54.78
C ALA A 439 39.47 -2.97 55.65
N LYS A 440 40.01 -1.75 55.62
CA LYS A 440 41.10 -1.29 56.50
C LYS A 440 40.65 -1.24 57.97
N GLN A 441 39.47 -0.70 58.26
CA GLN A 441 38.91 -0.67 59.61
C GLN A 441 38.66 -2.09 60.16
N ARG A 442 38.14 -3.00 59.33
CA ARG A 442 38.01 -4.44 59.66
C ARG A 442 39.34 -5.19 59.82
N ARG A 443 40.46 -4.66 59.34
CA ARG A 443 41.81 -5.15 59.71
C ARG A 443 42.16 -4.63 61.10
N ARG A 444 42.26 -3.30 61.27
CA ARG A 444 42.58 -2.64 62.56
C ARG A 444 41.77 -3.17 63.75
N TYR A 445 40.47 -3.44 63.56
CA TYR A 445 39.61 -4.01 64.61
C TYR A 445 39.98 -5.44 65.00
N ARG A 446 40.37 -6.30 64.03
CA ARG A 446 40.89 -7.64 64.32
C ARG A 446 42.26 -7.58 64.98
N ASP A 447 43.10 -6.64 64.56
CA ASP A 447 44.42 -6.42 65.14
C ASP A 447 44.29 -6.00 66.63
N MET A 448 43.39 -5.05 66.93
CA MET A 448 43.04 -4.66 68.32
C MET A 448 42.40 -5.79 69.13
N ILE A 449 41.62 -6.70 68.53
CA ILE A 449 41.13 -7.91 69.21
C ILE A 449 42.30 -8.83 69.57
N GLN A 450 43.25 -9.05 68.65
CA GLN A 450 44.43 -9.87 68.92
C GLN A 450 45.29 -9.27 70.03
N GLU A 451 45.50 -7.95 70.03
CA GLU A 451 46.19 -7.25 71.13
C GLU A 451 45.44 -7.38 72.46
N ARG A 452 44.12 -7.15 72.47
CA ARG A 452 43.25 -7.35 73.65
C ARG A 452 43.38 -8.77 74.20
N ASP A 453 43.35 -9.78 73.34
CA ASP A 453 43.35 -11.18 73.74
C ASP A 453 44.75 -11.64 74.18
N LEU A 454 45.81 -11.12 73.57
CA LEU A 454 47.19 -11.31 74.06
C LEU A 454 47.40 -10.64 75.44
N LEU A 455 46.85 -9.44 75.64
CA LEU A 455 46.91 -8.75 76.93
C LEU A 455 46.07 -9.46 78.00
N ALA A 456 44.84 -9.89 77.68
CA ALA A 456 43.99 -10.67 78.59
C ALA A 456 44.67 -11.98 79.02
N ASN A 457 45.23 -12.74 78.06
CA ASN A 457 45.99 -13.95 78.37
C ASN A 457 47.21 -13.68 79.26
N ARG A 458 47.95 -12.58 79.04
CA ARG A 458 49.06 -12.16 79.91
C ARG A 458 48.58 -11.78 81.31
N THR A 459 47.48 -11.05 81.44
CA THR A 459 46.88 -10.69 82.74
C THR A 459 46.47 -11.95 83.50
N THR A 460 45.74 -12.88 82.87
CA THR A 460 45.33 -14.14 83.50
C THR A 460 46.50 -15.09 83.80
N GLN A 461 47.63 -14.99 83.09
CA GLN A 461 48.88 -15.65 83.49
C GLN A 461 49.46 -15.01 84.75
N ARG A 462 49.56 -13.68 84.83
CA ARG A 462 50.04 -12.98 86.03
C ARG A 462 49.12 -13.16 87.24
N GLU A 463 47.80 -13.23 87.04
CA GLU A 463 46.82 -13.56 88.08
C GLU A 463 47.10 -14.96 88.66
N LYS A 464 47.34 -15.96 87.82
CA LYS A 464 47.70 -17.34 88.25
C LYS A 464 49.06 -17.42 88.96
N GLU A 465 50.04 -16.63 88.52
CA GLU A 465 51.32 -16.49 89.22
C GLU A 465 51.12 -15.85 90.61
N LEU A 466 50.34 -14.77 90.69
CA LEU A 466 50.03 -14.06 91.94
C LEU A 466 49.25 -14.95 92.91
N THR A 467 48.22 -15.69 92.47
CA THR A 467 47.51 -16.63 93.37
C THR A 467 48.46 -17.71 93.87
N SER A 468 49.31 -18.29 93.01
CA SER A 468 50.30 -19.27 93.44
C SER A 468 51.33 -18.69 94.42
N LEU A 469 51.68 -17.41 94.31
CA LEU A 469 52.54 -16.71 95.27
C LEU A 469 51.81 -16.45 96.60
N TYR A 470 50.54 -16.01 96.58
CA TYR A 470 49.73 -15.85 97.79
C TYR A 470 49.50 -17.18 98.52
N GLU A 471 49.25 -18.28 97.80
CA GLU A 471 49.18 -19.63 98.37
C GLU A 471 50.49 -20.03 99.06
N LYS A 472 51.64 -19.80 98.41
CA LYS A 472 52.98 -20.06 99.00
C LYS A 472 53.23 -19.22 100.24
N ILE A 473 52.93 -17.92 100.19
CA ILE A 473 53.06 -17.01 101.34
C ILE A 473 52.15 -17.46 102.49
N HIS A 474 50.91 -17.84 102.21
CA HIS A 474 49.98 -18.31 103.23
C HIS A 474 50.43 -19.64 103.86
N ALA A 475 50.93 -20.58 103.05
CA ALA A 475 51.51 -21.82 103.56
C ALA A 475 52.76 -21.57 104.43
N GLN A 476 53.63 -20.62 104.03
CA GLN A 476 54.79 -20.20 104.82
C GLN A 476 54.37 -19.50 106.13
N GLN A 477 53.33 -18.67 106.11
CA GLN A 477 52.76 -18.05 107.32
C GLN A 477 52.18 -19.08 108.27
N GLN A 478 51.42 -20.07 107.78
CA GLN A 478 50.92 -21.18 108.62
C GLN A 478 52.08 -22.01 109.21
N LEU A 479 53.14 -22.27 108.42
CA LEU A 479 54.33 -22.97 108.90
C LEU A 479 55.05 -22.16 109.99
N LEU A 480 55.21 -20.85 109.79
CA LEU A 480 55.83 -19.95 110.76
C LEU A 480 55.01 -19.86 112.06
N GLN A 481 53.68 -19.72 111.97
CA GLN A 481 52.79 -19.70 113.14
C GLN A 481 52.86 -21.01 113.95
N ARG A 482 52.96 -22.17 113.29
CA ARG A 482 53.19 -23.46 113.96
C ARG A 482 54.58 -23.53 114.61
N GLY A 483 55.60 -23.00 113.93
CA GLY A 483 56.96 -22.90 114.47
C GLY A 483 57.04 -21.98 115.68
N GLU A 484 56.38 -20.83 115.65
CA GLU A 484 56.26 -19.90 116.77
C GLU A 484 55.50 -20.51 117.94
N ALA A 485 54.41 -21.24 117.71
CA ALA A 485 53.67 -21.94 118.76
C ALA A 485 54.57 -22.98 119.46
N ALA A 486 55.20 -23.87 118.69
CA ALA A 486 56.12 -24.88 119.21
C ALA A 486 57.38 -24.27 119.88
N TYR A 487 57.82 -23.07 119.45
CA TYR A 487 58.88 -22.33 120.12
C TYR A 487 58.40 -21.76 121.47
N ARG A 488 57.21 -21.16 121.54
CA ARG A 488 56.63 -20.65 122.78
C ARG A 488 56.36 -21.77 123.80
N GLU A 489 55.89 -22.93 123.35
CA GLU A 489 55.76 -24.14 124.18
C GLU A 489 57.12 -24.57 124.77
N ARG A 490 58.18 -24.57 123.96
CA ARG A 490 59.54 -24.86 124.43
C ARG A 490 60.07 -23.82 125.41
N VAL A 491 59.82 -22.52 125.20
CA VAL A 491 60.18 -21.48 126.16
C VAL A 491 59.42 -21.68 127.47
N GLN A 492 58.11 -21.93 127.44
CA GLN A 492 57.33 -22.22 128.66
C GLN A 492 57.84 -23.47 129.40
N HIS A 493 58.32 -24.49 128.69
CA HIS A 493 58.97 -25.64 129.32
C HIS A 493 60.36 -25.31 129.91
N ILE A 494 61.11 -24.38 129.31
CA ILE A 494 62.35 -23.87 129.90
C ILE A 494 62.03 -23.05 131.16
N ASP A 495 61.08 -22.11 131.10
CA ASP A 495 60.62 -21.32 132.26
C ASP A 495 60.16 -22.22 133.42
N GLN A 496 59.44 -23.31 133.11
CA GLN A 496 59.02 -24.33 134.09
C GLN A 496 60.20 -25.08 134.71
N LEU A 497 61.21 -25.45 133.91
CA LEU A 497 62.43 -26.12 134.39
C LEU A 497 63.32 -25.18 135.20
N GLU A 498 63.46 -23.92 134.80
CA GLU A 498 64.19 -22.89 135.56
C GLU A 498 63.50 -22.61 136.90
N TYR A 499 62.16 -22.55 136.93
CA TYR A 499 61.40 -22.45 138.18
C TYR A 499 61.58 -23.68 139.09
N GLN A 500 61.57 -24.90 138.52
CA GLN A 500 61.85 -26.12 139.28
C GLN A 500 63.28 -26.16 139.83
N CYS A 501 64.28 -25.75 139.04
CA CYS A 501 65.65 -25.59 139.51
C CYS A 501 65.73 -24.57 140.65
N ALA A 502 65.09 -23.40 140.53
CA ALA A 502 65.06 -22.39 141.57
C ALA A 502 64.34 -22.87 142.85
N GLN A 503 63.27 -23.68 142.74
CA GLN A 503 62.67 -24.34 143.90
C GLN A 503 63.66 -25.30 144.58
N LEU A 504 64.29 -26.20 143.81
CA LEU A 504 65.26 -27.16 144.34
C LEU A 504 66.50 -26.48 144.95
N GLU A 505 66.97 -25.36 144.39
CA GLU A 505 68.04 -24.56 144.98
C GLU A 505 67.64 -23.92 146.31
N ASN A 506 66.40 -23.41 146.42
CA ASN A 506 65.85 -22.88 147.67
C ASN A 506 65.67 -23.98 148.72
N ASP A 507 65.16 -25.16 148.34
CA ASP A 507 65.04 -26.31 149.24
C ASP A 507 66.42 -26.79 149.73
N VAL A 508 67.41 -26.85 148.83
CA VAL A 508 68.81 -27.15 149.19
C VAL A 508 69.41 -26.07 150.09
N ALA A 509 69.06 -24.78 149.91
CA ALA A 509 69.50 -23.70 150.79
C ALA A 509 68.88 -23.81 152.19
N GLN A 510 67.57 -24.07 152.29
CA GLN A 510 66.89 -24.33 153.56
C GLN A 510 67.48 -25.56 154.27
N LEU A 511 67.70 -26.66 153.56
CA LEU A 511 68.31 -27.88 154.11
C LEU A 511 69.75 -27.63 154.59
N LYS A 512 70.53 -26.77 153.92
CA LYS A 512 71.84 -26.32 154.41
C LYS A 512 71.74 -25.49 155.68
N GLU A 513 70.71 -24.65 155.83
CA GLU A 513 70.49 -23.88 157.05
C GLU A 513 69.99 -24.74 158.22
N PHE A 514 69.11 -25.71 157.97
CA PHE A 514 68.76 -26.73 158.97
C PHE A 514 69.99 -27.56 159.38
N ALA A 515 70.88 -27.89 158.43
CA ALA A 515 72.12 -28.60 158.72
C ALA A 515 73.14 -27.74 159.51
N SER A 516 73.22 -26.42 159.28
CA SER A 516 74.11 -25.53 160.04
C SER A 516 73.63 -25.24 161.45
N ARG A 517 72.32 -25.33 161.72
CA ARG A 517 71.73 -25.27 163.08
C ARG A 517 71.86 -26.60 163.86
N LEU A 518 72.19 -27.70 163.18
CA LEU A 518 72.27 -29.03 163.79
C LEU A 518 73.39 -29.20 164.84
N PRO A 519 74.60 -28.61 164.69
CA PRO A 519 75.63 -28.61 165.73
C PRO A 519 75.20 -27.86 166.98
N ASP A 520 74.54 -26.71 166.86
CA ASP A 520 74.06 -25.91 167.98
C ASP A 520 72.95 -26.63 168.74
N LEU A 521 72.01 -27.27 168.02
CA LEU A 521 71.01 -28.15 168.62
C LEU A 521 71.65 -29.34 169.35
N ARG A 522 72.69 -29.96 168.80
CA ARG A 522 73.46 -31.01 169.49
C ARG A 522 74.18 -30.45 170.72
N LEU A 523 74.70 -29.23 170.66
CA LEU A 523 75.41 -28.59 171.78
C LEU A 523 74.42 -28.23 172.90
N MET A 524 73.25 -27.68 172.56
CA MET A 524 72.12 -27.46 173.49
C MET A 524 71.62 -28.76 174.12
N VAL A 525 71.50 -29.86 173.37
CA VAL A 525 71.16 -31.16 173.94
C VAL A 525 72.28 -31.68 174.86
N ASN A 526 73.55 -31.44 174.53
CA ASN A 526 74.69 -31.81 175.37
C ASN A 526 74.84 -30.94 176.62
N THR A 527 74.47 -29.65 176.60
CA THR A 527 74.39 -28.82 177.82
C THR A 527 73.18 -29.22 178.64
N ALA A 528 71.99 -29.32 178.04
CA ALA A 528 70.76 -29.71 178.73
C ALA A 528 70.84 -31.11 179.36
N THR A 529 71.57 -32.06 178.76
CA THR A 529 71.81 -33.38 179.39
C THR A 529 72.83 -33.34 180.52
N ARG A 530 73.86 -32.48 180.44
CA ARG A 530 74.80 -32.23 181.55
C ARG A 530 74.14 -31.47 182.70
N GLU A 531 73.30 -30.50 182.38
CA GLU A 531 72.46 -29.75 183.33
C GLU A 531 71.44 -30.71 183.95
N LEU A 532 70.73 -31.52 183.17
CA LEU A 532 69.84 -32.57 183.70
C LEU A 532 70.58 -33.61 184.57
N GLN A 533 71.87 -33.86 184.35
CA GLN A 533 72.69 -34.69 185.24
C GLN A 533 73.06 -33.97 186.53
N LYS A 534 73.43 -32.68 186.47
CA LYS A 534 73.66 -31.83 187.66
C LYS A 534 72.38 -31.70 188.49
N GLU A 535 71.27 -31.33 187.85
CA GLU A 535 69.92 -31.33 188.40
C GLU A 535 69.56 -32.68 189.02
N LYS A 536 69.78 -33.82 188.36
CA LYS A 536 69.52 -35.15 188.97
C LYS A 536 70.40 -35.47 190.18
N VAL A 537 71.53 -34.80 190.37
CA VAL A 537 72.36 -34.91 191.58
C VAL A 537 71.93 -33.88 192.64
N GLN A 538 71.63 -32.66 192.24
CA GLN A 538 71.13 -31.59 193.14
C GLN A 538 69.73 -31.91 193.66
N VAL A 539 68.78 -32.33 192.81
CA VAL A 539 67.45 -32.83 193.21
C VAL A 539 67.57 -34.07 194.12
N ARG A 540 68.62 -34.90 194.00
CA ARG A 540 68.89 -35.98 194.98
C ARG A 540 69.43 -35.49 196.33
N ALA A 541 69.95 -34.27 196.41
CA ALA A 541 70.31 -33.62 197.67
C ALA A 541 69.13 -32.81 198.23
N LEU A 542 68.44 -32.05 197.38
CA LEU A 542 67.37 -31.11 197.72
C LEU A 542 66.02 -31.78 198.00
N LEU A 543 65.75 -32.97 197.45
CA LEU A 543 64.63 -33.82 197.89
C LEU A 543 64.77 -34.30 199.34
N ASN A 544 65.92 -34.07 200.01
CA ASN A 544 66.07 -34.30 201.44
C ASN A 544 65.87 -33.01 202.28
N GLU A 545 65.65 -31.83 201.68
CA GLU A 545 65.69 -30.54 202.41
C GLU A 545 64.46 -29.62 202.23
N GLU A 546 63.81 -29.51 201.06
CA GLU A 546 62.57 -28.69 200.86
C GLU A 546 61.62 -29.35 199.81
N GLU A 547 60.29 -29.47 199.91
CA GLU A 547 59.22 -28.93 200.79
C GLU A 547 58.77 -27.44 200.60
N LEU A 548 58.43 -27.01 199.36
CA LEU A 548 57.90 -25.65 199.04
C LEU A 548 56.82 -25.58 197.88
N LYS A 549 56.31 -24.37 197.50
CA LYS A 549 55.06 -24.12 196.66
C LYS A 549 55.21 -23.17 195.39
N VAL A 550 54.14 -22.84 194.61
CA VAL A 550 54.12 -22.74 193.09
C VAL A 550 53.21 -21.66 192.32
N ASN A 551 53.76 -20.94 191.29
CA ASN A 551 53.49 -20.53 189.81
C ASN A 551 52.14 -20.16 188.99
N LEU A 552 52.24 -19.58 187.71
CA LEU A 552 51.35 -19.52 186.42
C LEU A 552 50.40 -18.27 185.99
N HIS A 553 49.70 -18.03 184.79
CA HIS A 553 49.95 -17.84 183.27
C HIS A 553 48.76 -17.20 182.34
N PRO A 554 48.89 -16.76 181.01
CA PRO A 554 47.94 -15.87 180.16
C PRO A 554 47.65 -16.03 178.55
N GLY A 555 46.74 -15.23 177.85
CA GLY A 555 46.50 -15.05 176.31
C GLY A 555 45.10 -14.40 175.81
N ARG A 556 44.59 -14.05 174.55
CA ARG A 556 44.94 -13.72 173.08
C ARG A 556 43.71 -13.13 172.17
N GLU A 557 43.80 -12.76 170.83
CA GLU A 557 42.83 -11.95 169.91
C GLU A 557 42.38 -12.46 168.43
N LEU A 558 41.71 -11.65 167.50
CA LEU A 558 40.93 -11.99 166.21
C LEU A 558 40.96 -11.04 164.89
N MET A 559 40.02 -11.12 163.84
CA MET A 559 40.08 -10.59 162.39
C MET A 559 38.75 -10.14 161.58
N TRP A 560 38.78 -9.57 160.32
CA TRP A 560 37.65 -9.04 159.42
C TRP A 560 37.82 -9.07 157.81
N SER A 561 36.88 -8.57 156.94
CA SER A 561 36.89 -8.55 155.40
C SER A 561 35.89 -7.59 154.65
N ASP A 562 36.02 -7.30 153.31
CA ASP A 562 35.03 -6.53 152.43
C ASP A 562 35.11 -6.77 150.82
N PRO A 563 34.83 -5.90 149.78
CA PRO A 563 34.12 -6.28 148.49
C PRO A 563 34.65 -5.76 147.07
N GLU A 564 33.95 -6.02 145.91
CA GLU A 564 34.31 -5.44 144.54
C GLU A 564 33.22 -5.33 143.39
N THR A 565 32.05 -5.97 143.43
CA THR A 565 31.36 -6.47 142.19
C THR A 565 30.59 -5.52 141.24
N TYR A 566 30.32 -4.24 141.55
CA TYR A 566 29.30 -3.45 140.82
C TYR A 566 29.75 -2.92 139.43
N ALA A 567 31.04 -2.76 139.16
CA ALA A 567 31.54 -2.05 137.98
C ALA A 567 31.44 -2.82 136.64
N LEU A 568 31.19 -4.13 136.67
CA LEU A 568 31.27 -4.98 135.47
C LEU A 568 30.02 -4.95 134.58
N THR A 569 28.84 -4.70 135.17
CA THR A 569 27.53 -4.86 134.52
C THR A 569 27.16 -3.72 133.57
N GLU A 570 27.60 -2.49 133.85
CA GLU A 570 27.29 -1.31 133.02
C GLU A 570 27.94 -1.40 131.63
N LYS A 571 29.16 -1.93 131.57
CA LYS A 571 29.99 -2.02 130.35
C LYS A 571 29.37 -2.92 129.27
N VAL A 572 28.59 -3.93 129.66
CA VAL A 572 27.93 -4.88 128.75
C VAL A 572 26.81 -4.20 127.95
N GLN A 573 26.02 -3.34 128.60
CA GLN A 573 24.84 -2.73 127.96
C GLN A 573 25.19 -1.71 126.86
N GLY A 574 26.37 -1.09 126.93
CA GLY A 574 26.83 -0.12 125.91
C GLY A 574 27.09 -0.78 124.55
N LEU A 575 27.79 -1.92 124.54
CA LEU A 575 28.17 -2.65 123.32
C LEU A 575 26.94 -3.16 122.55
N GLN A 576 25.90 -3.58 123.29
CA GLN A 576 24.70 -4.20 122.71
C GLN A 576 23.85 -3.22 121.89
N ARG A 577 23.93 -1.90 122.17
CA ARG A 577 23.22 -0.85 121.41
C ARG A 577 23.89 -0.58 120.05
N GLN A 578 25.23 -0.56 120.00
CA GLN A 578 25.99 -0.30 118.76
C GLN A 578 25.80 -1.40 117.71
N LEU A 579 25.69 -2.67 118.16
CA LEU A 579 25.54 -3.83 117.28
C LEU A 579 24.21 -3.80 116.50
N ASN A 580 23.10 -3.41 117.15
CA ASN A 580 21.80 -3.28 116.51
C ASN A 580 21.77 -2.17 115.45
N GLN A 581 22.42 -1.03 115.72
CA GLN A 581 22.51 0.09 114.79
C GLN A 581 23.29 -0.26 113.51
N ARG A 582 24.34 -1.10 113.63
CA ARG A 582 25.08 -1.64 112.48
C ARG A 582 24.27 -2.64 111.64
N ARG A 583 23.36 -3.41 112.25
CA ARG A 583 22.46 -4.32 111.51
C ARG A 583 21.47 -3.58 110.62
N GLN A 584 20.82 -2.53 111.13
CA GLN A 584 19.83 -1.75 110.38
C GLN A 584 20.42 -1.15 109.09
N GLN A 585 21.66 -0.63 109.17
CA GLN A 585 22.38 -0.08 108.01
C GLN A 585 22.73 -1.13 106.93
N LEU A 586 22.90 -2.40 107.31
CA LEU A 586 23.11 -3.49 106.34
C LEU A 586 21.80 -3.83 105.61
N GLU A 587 20.70 -4.00 106.34
CA GLU A 587 19.39 -4.30 105.74
C GLU A 587 18.93 -3.20 104.76
N GLU A 588 19.21 -1.92 105.04
CA GLU A 588 18.91 -0.82 104.13
C GLU A 588 19.71 -0.92 102.81
N ARG A 589 20.98 -1.29 102.87
CA ARG A 589 21.82 -1.50 101.68
C ARG A 589 21.43 -2.75 100.89
N GLU A 590 21.03 -3.82 101.56
CA GLU A 590 20.51 -5.02 100.89
C GLU A 590 19.21 -4.72 100.12
N ARG A 591 18.31 -3.89 100.69
CA ARG A 591 17.11 -3.42 99.98
C ARG A 591 17.45 -2.53 98.77
N GLU A 592 18.42 -1.62 98.88
CA GLU A 592 18.89 -0.83 97.73
C GLU A 592 19.45 -1.70 96.60
N ILE A 593 20.19 -2.77 96.94
CA ILE A 593 20.75 -3.72 95.96
C ILE A 593 19.62 -4.47 95.25
N GLN A 594 18.67 -5.06 95.99
CA GLN A 594 17.54 -5.79 95.41
C GLN A 594 16.70 -4.93 94.46
N ILE A 595 16.48 -3.65 94.77
CA ILE A 595 15.76 -2.71 93.90
C ILE A 595 16.54 -2.48 92.59
N LYS A 596 17.87 -2.28 92.67
CA LYS A 596 18.74 -2.09 91.49
C LYS A 596 18.85 -3.37 90.64
N GLU A 597 18.92 -4.54 91.26
CA GLU A 597 18.92 -5.83 90.57
C GLU A 597 17.60 -6.07 89.83
N GLN A 598 16.45 -5.79 90.46
CA GLN A 598 15.15 -5.88 89.77
C GLN A 598 15.04 -4.88 88.62
N ALA A 599 15.57 -3.66 88.76
CA ALA A 599 15.62 -2.68 87.68
C ALA A 599 16.51 -3.16 86.51
N TYR A 600 17.70 -3.69 86.82
CA TYR A 600 18.61 -4.28 85.84
C TYR A 600 18.00 -5.50 85.12
N LEU A 601 17.33 -6.40 85.84
CA LEU A 601 16.64 -7.55 85.25
C LEU A 601 15.47 -7.13 84.35
N LYS A 602 14.69 -6.12 84.75
CA LYS A 602 13.63 -5.54 83.90
C LYS A 602 14.20 -4.91 82.63
N ALA A 603 15.28 -4.14 82.73
CA ALA A 603 15.97 -3.56 81.57
C ALA A 603 16.60 -4.62 80.65
N LYS A 604 17.21 -5.66 81.24
CA LYS A 604 17.76 -6.80 80.49
C LYS A 604 16.65 -7.58 79.76
N ALA A 605 15.47 -7.72 80.38
CA ALA A 605 14.31 -8.38 79.79
C ALA A 605 13.62 -7.54 78.70
N THR A 606 13.67 -6.21 78.74
CA THR A 606 13.18 -5.36 77.64
C THR A 606 14.17 -5.34 76.47
N VAL A 607 15.48 -5.23 76.74
CA VAL A 607 16.52 -5.31 75.69
C VAL A 607 16.52 -6.68 75.01
N ALA A 608 16.41 -7.78 75.76
CA ALA A 608 16.32 -9.13 75.18
C ALA A 608 15.02 -9.41 74.40
N LYS A 609 14.01 -8.54 74.50
CA LYS A 609 12.77 -8.59 73.69
C LYS A 609 12.80 -7.65 72.48
N GLN A 610 13.78 -6.75 72.40
CA GLN A 610 14.00 -5.93 71.21
C GLN A 610 14.89 -6.72 70.23
N PRO A 611 14.52 -6.83 68.94
CA PRO A 611 15.45 -7.36 67.95
C PRO A 611 16.68 -6.45 67.89
N GLY A 612 17.88 -7.04 67.96
CA GLY A 612 19.13 -6.27 67.80
C GLY A 612 19.18 -5.54 66.45
N PRO A 613 20.00 -4.48 66.29
CA PRO A 613 19.99 -3.64 65.11
C PRO A 613 20.18 -4.43 63.80
N GLU A 614 21.07 -5.43 63.79
CA GLU A 614 21.25 -6.34 62.65
C GLU A 614 19.98 -7.14 62.30
N VAL A 615 19.20 -7.55 63.31
CA VAL A 615 17.92 -8.26 63.12
C VAL A 615 16.82 -7.28 62.69
N ALA A 616 16.85 -6.02 63.14
CA ALA A 616 15.94 -4.98 62.67
C ALA A 616 16.22 -4.59 61.20
N GLU A 617 17.49 -4.49 60.80
CA GLU A 617 17.90 -4.29 59.40
C GLU A 617 17.54 -5.49 58.53
N GLN A 618 17.80 -6.72 59.01
CA GLN A 618 17.36 -7.94 58.31
C GLN A 618 15.83 -8.01 58.19
N LEU A 619 15.07 -7.67 59.24
CA LEU A 619 13.60 -7.61 59.17
C LEU A 619 13.12 -6.52 58.20
N SER A 620 13.79 -5.36 58.14
CA SER A 620 13.50 -4.33 57.13
C SER A 620 13.80 -4.83 55.71
N ALA A 621 14.93 -5.48 55.49
CA ALA A 621 15.30 -6.07 54.20
C ALA A 621 14.34 -7.20 53.79
N TYR A 622 13.95 -8.08 54.72
CA TYR A 622 12.95 -9.12 54.50
C TYR A 622 11.56 -8.52 54.25
N GLN A 623 11.14 -7.48 54.96
CA GLN A 623 9.88 -6.77 54.68
C GLN A 623 9.89 -6.14 53.28
N GLN A 624 10.96 -5.45 52.89
CA GLN A 624 11.10 -4.89 51.53
C GLN A 624 11.10 -5.99 50.46
N ASN A 625 11.79 -7.11 50.70
CA ASN A 625 11.80 -8.25 49.78
C ASN A 625 10.46 -9.00 49.74
N LEU A 626 9.72 -9.04 50.84
CA LEU A 626 8.38 -9.62 50.93
C LEU A 626 7.33 -8.70 50.27
N VAL A 627 7.50 -7.37 50.32
CA VAL A 627 6.73 -6.41 49.51
C VAL A 627 7.03 -6.59 48.02
N LYS A 628 8.32 -6.70 47.62
CA LYS A 628 8.70 -6.99 46.23
C LYS A 628 8.13 -8.34 45.75
N LYS A 629 8.24 -9.40 46.55
CA LYS A 629 7.66 -10.72 46.27
C LYS A 629 6.13 -10.67 46.22
N LYS A 630 5.45 -9.90 47.09
CA LYS A 630 4.00 -9.67 47.00
C LYS A 630 3.62 -8.92 45.73
N GLY A 631 4.41 -7.93 45.29
CA GLY A 631 4.23 -7.27 44.00
C GLY A 631 4.39 -8.23 42.82
N GLN A 632 5.41 -9.08 42.84
CA GLN A 632 5.60 -10.14 41.84
C GLN A 632 4.45 -11.16 41.86
N VAL A 633 4.00 -11.61 43.04
CA VAL A 633 2.85 -12.52 43.16
C VAL A 633 1.56 -11.85 42.71
N ALA A 634 1.35 -10.55 42.97
CA ALA A 634 0.22 -9.79 42.45
C ALA A 634 0.27 -9.70 40.92
N GLN A 635 1.42 -9.41 40.31
CA GLN A 635 1.58 -9.42 38.84
C GLN A 635 1.40 -10.82 38.23
N ILE A 636 1.82 -11.87 38.94
CA ILE A 636 1.57 -13.27 38.55
C ILE A 636 0.09 -13.62 38.71
N GLN A 637 -0.61 -13.06 39.70
CA GLN A 637 -2.05 -13.24 39.90
C GLN A 637 -2.87 -12.45 38.88
N GLU A 638 -2.49 -11.22 38.53
CA GLU A 638 -3.08 -10.42 37.45
C GLU A 638 -2.90 -11.10 36.08
N SER A 639 -1.73 -11.69 35.81
CA SER A 639 -1.53 -12.47 34.58
C SER A 639 -2.26 -13.82 34.62
N LEU A 640 -2.32 -14.53 35.76
CA LEU A 640 -3.18 -15.71 35.90
C LEU A 640 -4.67 -15.39 35.76
N GLN A 641 -5.13 -14.24 36.25
CA GLN A 641 -6.48 -13.75 36.03
C GLN A 641 -6.70 -13.43 34.55
N TYR A 642 -5.77 -12.74 33.89
CA TYR A 642 -5.85 -12.49 32.44
C TYR A 642 -5.90 -13.79 31.61
N TYR A 643 -5.08 -14.79 31.94
CA TYR A 643 -5.10 -16.09 31.25
C TYR A 643 -6.36 -16.91 31.58
N ARG A 644 -6.97 -16.74 32.76
CA ARG A 644 -8.30 -17.29 33.08
C ARG A 644 -9.39 -16.56 32.32
N GLU A 645 -9.48 -15.23 32.40
CA GLU A 645 -10.38 -14.39 31.61
C GLU A 645 -10.30 -14.75 30.11
N GLN A 646 -9.10 -15.01 29.56
CA GLN A 646 -8.95 -15.53 28.19
C GLN A 646 -9.42 -16.98 28.01
N SER A 647 -9.08 -17.91 28.92
CA SER A 647 -9.58 -19.29 28.88
C SER A 647 -11.11 -19.34 28.91
N ASP A 648 -11.73 -18.53 29.76
CA ASP A 648 -13.18 -18.44 29.93
C ASP A 648 -13.84 -17.86 28.67
N LEU A 649 -13.21 -16.86 28.03
CA LEU A 649 -13.63 -16.35 26.71
C LEU A 649 -13.44 -17.37 25.58
N TYR A 650 -12.40 -18.19 25.61
CA TYR A 650 -12.23 -19.29 24.65
C TYR A 650 -13.24 -20.43 24.90
N GLN A 651 -13.59 -20.71 26.15
CA GLN A 651 -14.64 -21.68 26.51
C GLN A 651 -16.02 -21.19 26.05
N ALA A 652 -16.41 -19.96 26.40
CA ALA A 652 -17.66 -19.36 25.93
C ALA A 652 -17.75 -19.33 24.39
N ARG A 653 -16.65 -19.03 23.68
CA ARG A 653 -16.60 -19.10 22.21
C ARG A 653 -16.66 -20.54 21.67
N HIS A 654 -16.10 -21.52 22.39
CA HIS A 654 -16.27 -22.93 22.06
C HIS A 654 -17.71 -23.41 22.32
N GLU A 655 -18.40 -22.84 23.31
CA GLU A 655 -19.81 -23.09 23.59
C GLU A 655 -20.70 -22.46 22.53
N GLU A 656 -20.51 -21.18 22.14
CA GLU A 656 -21.19 -20.57 20.98
C GLU A 656 -21.00 -21.39 19.69
N LEU A 657 -19.78 -21.89 19.44
CA LEU A 657 -19.49 -22.73 18.27
C LEU A 657 -20.13 -24.12 18.37
N ARG A 658 -20.20 -24.71 19.57
CA ARG A 658 -20.94 -25.96 19.82
C ARG A 658 -22.43 -25.76 19.64
N GLU A 659 -23.01 -24.68 20.18
CA GLU A 659 -24.42 -24.35 20.02
C GLU A 659 -24.76 -24.21 18.54
N ARG A 660 -24.01 -23.41 17.78
CA ARG A 660 -24.17 -23.30 16.31
C ARG A 660 -24.00 -24.62 15.57
N LEU A 661 -23.10 -25.50 16.01
CA LEU A 661 -23.00 -26.86 15.46
C LEU A 661 -24.22 -27.72 15.80
N THR A 662 -24.84 -27.57 16.97
CA THR A 662 -26.13 -28.22 17.27
C THR A 662 -27.31 -27.57 16.55
N GLU A 663 -27.25 -26.26 16.26
CA GLU A 663 -28.27 -25.55 15.47
C GLU A 663 -28.23 -26.00 14.03
N MET A 664 -27.06 -26.01 13.37
CA MET A 664 -26.89 -26.63 12.06
C MET A 664 -27.23 -28.14 12.11
N ALA A 665 -26.90 -28.82 13.21
CA ALA A 665 -27.40 -30.15 13.58
C ALA A 665 -28.93 -30.30 13.41
N LYS A 666 -29.68 -29.42 14.08
CA LYS A 666 -31.15 -29.37 14.09
C LYS A 666 -31.70 -28.93 12.73
N GLU A 667 -31.11 -27.94 12.06
CA GLU A 667 -31.52 -27.48 10.73
C GLU A 667 -31.31 -28.57 9.67
N TYR A 668 -30.19 -29.30 9.73
CA TYR A 668 -29.93 -30.46 8.88
C TYR A 668 -30.93 -31.59 9.16
N ALA A 669 -31.21 -31.90 10.43
CA ALA A 669 -32.24 -32.89 10.80
C ALA A 669 -33.65 -32.48 10.35
N VAL A 670 -34.03 -31.19 10.47
CA VAL A 670 -35.31 -30.66 10.02
C VAL A 670 -35.41 -30.67 8.49
N ASN A 671 -34.36 -30.28 7.77
CA ASN A 671 -34.34 -30.35 6.31
C ASN A 671 -34.37 -31.80 5.82
N ARG A 672 -33.65 -32.72 6.48
CA ARG A 672 -33.71 -34.15 6.20
C ARG A 672 -35.11 -34.74 6.46
N GLN A 673 -35.76 -34.41 7.57
CA GLN A 673 -37.17 -34.76 7.80
C GLN A 673 -38.12 -34.13 6.76
N ARG A 674 -37.75 -32.98 6.17
CA ARG A 674 -38.51 -32.32 5.11
C ARG A 674 -38.34 -33.02 3.75
N GLU A 675 -37.14 -33.51 3.44
CA GLU A 675 -36.87 -34.39 2.30
C GLU A 675 -37.52 -35.77 2.47
N GLU A 676 -37.45 -36.35 3.66
CA GLU A 676 -38.09 -37.63 4.01
C GLU A 676 -39.62 -37.51 3.95
N ARG A 677 -40.21 -36.40 4.41
CA ARG A 677 -41.65 -36.09 4.17
C ARG A 677 -41.96 -35.83 2.70
N GLY A 678 -41.03 -35.23 1.94
CA GLY A 678 -41.14 -35.07 0.49
C GLY A 678 -41.14 -36.42 -0.25
N ARG A 679 -40.39 -37.41 0.24
CA ARG A 679 -40.40 -38.80 -0.26
C ARG A 679 -41.63 -39.58 0.21
N ALA A 680 -42.09 -39.36 1.45
CA ALA A 680 -43.29 -40.00 2.01
C ALA A 680 -44.59 -39.53 1.35
N ALA A 681 -44.63 -38.31 0.79
CA ALA A 681 -45.74 -37.85 -0.06
C ALA A 681 -45.86 -38.59 -1.42
N GLY A 682 -45.06 -39.64 -1.64
CA GLY A 682 -44.89 -40.34 -2.92
C GLY A 682 -45.25 -41.83 -2.96
N ARG A 683 -45.87 -42.43 -1.93
CA ARG A 683 -46.47 -43.80 -2.00
C ARG A 683 -47.56 -44.04 -0.93
N PRO A 684 -48.50 -44.98 -1.13
CA PRO A 684 -49.65 -45.18 -0.25
C PRO A 684 -49.48 -46.31 0.79
N VAL A 685 -50.24 -46.16 1.89
CA VAL A 685 -50.92 -47.17 2.75
C VAL A 685 -50.49 -48.64 2.69
N ASP A 686 -50.09 -49.20 3.85
CA ASP A 686 -50.55 -50.51 4.35
C ASP A 686 -50.45 -50.58 5.90
N ASP A 687 -51.01 -51.63 6.53
CA ASP A 687 -51.21 -51.81 7.99
C ASP A 687 -50.14 -52.65 8.76
N GLY A 688 -50.11 -52.52 10.10
CA GLY A 688 -49.44 -53.43 11.05
C GLY A 688 -47.91 -53.30 11.23
N ASP A 689 -47.24 -53.96 12.18
CA ASP A 689 -47.65 -54.59 13.46
C ASP A 689 -46.40 -54.67 14.41
N ALA A 690 -46.47 -55.37 15.55
CA ALA A 690 -45.49 -55.41 16.65
C ALA A 690 -44.12 -56.11 16.39
N GLY A 691 -43.16 -55.88 17.30
CA GLY A 691 -41.82 -56.51 17.42
C GLY A 691 -40.78 -55.47 17.90
N GLU A 692 -40.20 -55.55 19.11
CA GLU A 692 -39.05 -56.39 19.54
C GLU A 692 -37.74 -56.00 18.80
N VAL A 693 -36.83 -55.21 19.40
CA VAL A 693 -35.83 -55.50 20.46
C VAL A 693 -34.51 -56.11 19.90
N GLU A 694 -33.47 -55.26 19.84
CA GLU A 694 -31.99 -55.47 19.84
C GLU A 694 -31.41 -54.06 19.51
N GLU A 695 -30.71 -53.36 20.40
CA GLU A 695 -29.29 -53.47 20.85
C GLU A 695 -28.23 -53.08 19.81
N GLU A 696 -27.24 -52.28 20.27
CA GLU A 696 -26.02 -51.79 19.56
C GLU A 696 -26.24 -50.86 18.33
N GLU A 697 -25.42 -49.84 18.01
CA GLU A 697 -24.17 -49.29 18.60
C GLU A 697 -24.27 -47.75 18.75
N ASP A 698 -23.84 -47.18 19.89
CA ASP A 698 -23.58 -45.74 20.02
C ASP A 698 -22.17 -45.41 19.48
N TYR A 699 -22.09 -44.78 18.32
CA TYR A 699 -20.82 -44.40 17.68
C TYR A 699 -20.13 -43.22 18.41
N GLU A 700 -19.37 -43.54 19.46
CA GLU A 700 -18.61 -42.55 20.24
C GLU A 700 -17.47 -41.94 19.39
N TYR A 701 -17.60 -40.65 19.04
CA TYR A 701 -16.67 -39.94 18.17
C TYR A 701 -15.31 -39.69 18.86
N THR A 702 -14.36 -40.59 18.65
CA THR A 702 -13.00 -40.49 19.19
C THR A 702 -12.26 -39.28 18.60
N GLY A 703 -12.05 -38.25 19.41
CA GLY A 703 -11.36 -37.02 19.01
C GLY A 703 -9.89 -37.26 18.60
N PHE A 704 -9.44 -36.55 17.57
CA PHE A 704 -8.09 -36.66 17.01
C PHE A 704 -7.02 -36.12 18.00
N VAL A 705 -6.21 -37.01 18.56
CA VAL A 705 -5.11 -36.63 19.48
C VAL A 705 -3.82 -36.39 18.70
N ALA A 706 -3.27 -35.18 18.81
CA ALA A 706 -1.99 -34.83 18.20
C ALA A 706 -0.81 -35.45 18.98
N PRO A 707 0.26 -35.94 18.33
CA PRO A 707 1.46 -36.44 19.01
C PRO A 707 2.17 -35.36 19.83
N PRO A 708 2.83 -35.72 20.96
CA PRO A 708 3.68 -34.78 21.69
C PRO A 708 4.93 -34.41 20.86
N MET A 709 5.29 -33.13 20.88
CA MET A 709 6.60 -32.66 20.40
C MET A 709 7.62 -32.78 21.53
N ASP A 710 8.70 -33.53 21.30
CA ASP A 710 9.84 -33.56 22.22
C ASP A 710 10.56 -32.20 22.29
N PRO A 711 11.09 -31.81 23.47
CA PRO A 711 11.79 -30.53 23.63
C PRO A 711 13.23 -30.58 23.12
N SER A 712 13.68 -29.48 22.50
CA SER A 712 15.08 -29.15 22.18
C SER A 712 15.27 -27.64 22.16
#